data_AF-A0AAU7CAT5-F1
#
_entry.id   AF-A0AAU7CAT5-F1
#
_cell.length_a   1.000
_cell.length_b   1.000
_cell.length_c   1.000
_cell.angle_alpha   90.00
_cell.angle_beta   90.00
_cell.angle_gamma   90.00
#
_symmetry.space_group_name_H-M   'P 1'
#
loop_
_entity.id
_entity.type
_entity.pdbx_description
1 polymer ?
#
loop_
_entity_poly.entity_id
_entity_poly.type
_entity_poly.pdbx_seq_one_letter_code
_entity_poly.pdbx_strand_id
1 'polypeptide(L)'
;MLSTPIICHFRSRIQGDGDTEVAECRLLQEITGVAEAGLCQVGRDACIYCGRQGEPSVHQVNPVVGSLLFTLSTAILERGGVDGCDVDKAGRIRAWAEDFLDSDPDEVDDSHRPERVDLACHYLGDKLDSRTLAANGNRGHEPVFRCHHPAHVETTREGCIRCRDWSNSPRPDALPIATWLPAPTQRTGGPVRRWAVGLTTSPRRRPTLEWTLDSLVRAGWDQARLFVDAAVTIPRRYAHLPVTQREPKSGAWPNFYLALSELLMRDPDADAYLMVQDDATFYDRINLREYVESILWPSDPPPPLSLYTCQLDVSAQPGWHPHNKPWFRGALALIFHPATVRQFLVDPIVFGHRWNPRNDGLAHVDTVVGEWAYRNGTPVQHPTPSLCRHIGYTSTLWPEAKIEHDRIEGEFGDEAQYPPNGSAHRGDFPEAAFPCPESTAKAYDQTVERGRQRMRTQAVTICGIGRDIARTFPEFSARVERLGAMFRTYHGVFYENDSEDRTPDLLKAWAEANSAIRVISERHGDPRFGSIRSLIRTAALASYRNRCRDVILAEFADDDYVIVVDMDLEGGWSEDGIAHTFGHDQWDFVGSYGLRHDSANPRSRDRKPTHLDTWAYRIPGTEDPLPVQQAKELSLQRGDHLQPVWSCFGGLGVYRMECLKATTYGGDDCEHVVFHRRLRDLGFNRLYLNPSQIVLYKALATTRSSTDRLR
;
A
#
# COMPACT_ATOMS: atom_id res chain seq x y z
N MET A 1 1.13 -42.23 10.14
CA MET A 1 0.91 -40.84 10.60
C MET A 1 -0.59 -40.66 10.75
N LEU A 2 -1.08 -40.40 11.96
CA LEU A 2 -2.52 -40.18 12.19
C LEU A 2 -2.92 -38.87 11.50
N SER A 3 -3.81 -38.95 10.52
CA SER A 3 -4.33 -37.80 9.78
C SER A 3 -5.16 -36.92 10.71
N THR A 4 -4.95 -35.60 10.67
CA THR A 4 -5.67 -34.65 11.53
C THR A 4 -7.19 -34.79 11.32
N PRO A 5 -8.00 -34.99 12.37
CA PRO A 5 -9.44 -35.13 12.21
C PRO A 5 -10.05 -33.80 11.70
N ILE A 6 -10.88 -33.88 10.65
CA ILE A 6 -11.62 -32.74 10.10
C ILE A 6 -12.98 -32.69 10.81
N ILE A 7 -13.21 -31.64 11.60
CA ILE A 7 -14.49 -31.40 12.25
C ILE A 7 -15.27 -30.42 11.37
N CYS A 8 -16.19 -30.93 10.55
CA CYS A 8 -17.06 -30.12 9.71
C CYS A 8 -18.47 -30.75 9.69
N HIS A 9 -19.47 -30.01 10.13
CA HIS A 9 -20.84 -30.53 10.25
C HIS A 9 -21.56 -30.63 8.90
N PHE A 10 -21.10 -29.91 7.87
CA PHE A 10 -21.60 -30.05 6.50
C PHE A 10 -21.04 -31.27 5.77
N ARG A 11 -20.00 -31.90 6.30
CA ARG A 11 -19.33 -33.04 5.68
C ARG A 11 -20.16 -34.32 5.84
N SER A 12 -20.36 -35.08 4.78
CA SER A 12 -21.09 -36.35 4.80
C SER A 12 -20.59 -37.33 3.73
N ARG A 13 -21.05 -38.59 3.76
CA ARG A 13 -20.74 -39.66 2.78
C ARG A 13 -19.26 -39.73 2.38
N ILE A 14 -18.39 -39.91 3.37
CA ILE A 14 -16.92 -39.96 3.18
C ILE A 14 -16.52 -41.28 2.49
N GLN A 15 -15.68 -41.19 1.47
CA GLN A 15 -15.12 -42.33 0.71
C GLN A 15 -13.60 -42.17 0.56
N GLY A 16 -12.85 -43.28 0.56
CA GLY A 16 -11.39 -43.29 0.46
C GLY A 16 -10.67 -43.05 1.79
N ASP A 17 -9.33 -43.03 1.76
CA ASP A 17 -8.47 -42.69 2.89
C ASP A 17 -7.32 -41.74 2.50
N GLY A 18 -6.77 -41.03 3.49
CA GLY A 18 -5.61 -40.15 3.29
C GLY A 18 -5.84 -39.06 2.24
N ASP A 19 -4.95 -39.00 1.24
CA ASP A 19 -4.98 -38.01 0.16
C ASP A 19 -6.00 -38.34 -0.95
N THR A 20 -6.61 -39.53 -0.92
CA THR A 20 -7.66 -39.96 -1.87
C THR A 20 -9.07 -39.78 -1.30
N GLU A 21 -9.17 -39.25 -0.08
CA GLU A 21 -10.43 -39.10 0.63
C GLU A 21 -11.28 -37.96 0.03
N VAL A 22 -12.53 -38.29 -0.29
CA VAL A 22 -13.55 -37.38 -0.81
C VAL A 22 -14.79 -37.43 0.08
N ALA A 23 -15.54 -36.33 0.15
CA ALA A 23 -16.78 -36.24 0.92
C ALA A 23 -17.84 -35.43 0.16
N GLU A 24 -19.11 -35.63 0.48
CA GLU A 24 -20.20 -34.76 0.02
C GLU A 24 -20.34 -33.56 0.96
N CYS A 25 -20.34 -32.36 0.39
CA CYS A 25 -20.57 -31.11 1.11
C CYS A 25 -22.06 -30.75 1.12
N ARG A 26 -22.71 -30.88 2.28
CA ARG A 26 -24.13 -30.53 2.45
C ARG A 26 -24.41 -29.04 2.27
N LEU A 27 -23.43 -28.17 2.58
CA LEU A 27 -23.59 -26.74 2.35
C LEU A 27 -23.73 -26.40 0.86
N LEU A 28 -22.95 -27.05 -0.02
CA LEU A 28 -23.11 -26.89 -1.47
C LEU A 28 -24.47 -27.40 -1.93
N GLN A 29 -24.95 -28.52 -1.37
CA GLN A 29 -26.28 -29.05 -1.68
C GLN A 29 -27.39 -28.10 -1.23
N GLU A 30 -27.29 -27.52 -0.04
CA GLU A 30 -28.28 -26.57 0.50
C GLU A 30 -28.33 -25.28 -0.33
N ILE A 31 -27.18 -24.74 -0.72
CA ILE A 31 -27.10 -23.52 -1.54
C ILE A 31 -27.62 -23.77 -2.96
N THR A 32 -27.16 -24.83 -3.61
CA THR A 32 -27.48 -25.10 -5.02
C THR A 32 -28.82 -25.80 -5.20
N GLY A 33 -29.31 -26.53 -4.20
CA GLY A 33 -30.46 -27.41 -4.29
C GLY A 33 -30.19 -28.72 -5.05
N VAL A 34 -28.94 -28.98 -5.45
CA VAL A 34 -28.57 -30.14 -6.26
C VAL A 34 -28.50 -31.40 -5.41
N ALA A 35 -29.28 -32.41 -5.77
CA ALA A 35 -29.30 -33.72 -5.13
C ALA A 35 -28.50 -34.80 -5.89
N GLU A 36 -28.00 -34.48 -7.10
CA GLU A 36 -27.22 -35.40 -7.93
C GLU A 36 -25.91 -35.82 -7.24
N ALA A 37 -25.71 -37.14 -7.12
CA ALA A 37 -24.52 -37.69 -6.49
C ALA A 37 -23.26 -37.35 -7.31
N GLY A 38 -22.24 -36.83 -6.63
CA GLY A 38 -20.95 -36.48 -7.24
C GLY A 38 -20.76 -35.00 -7.57
N LEU A 39 -21.82 -34.23 -7.83
CA LEU A 39 -21.68 -32.79 -8.13
C LEU A 39 -21.23 -31.94 -6.93
N CYS A 40 -21.63 -32.32 -5.71
CA CYS A 40 -21.21 -31.66 -4.47
C CYS A 40 -20.05 -32.39 -3.76
N GLN A 41 -19.31 -33.23 -4.49
CA GLN A 41 -18.18 -33.97 -3.93
C GLN A 41 -16.94 -33.06 -3.83
N VAL A 42 -16.29 -33.09 -2.68
CA VAL A 42 -15.12 -32.27 -2.37
C VAL A 42 -13.97 -33.12 -1.84
N GLY A 43 -12.75 -32.77 -2.22
CA GLY A 43 -11.53 -33.37 -1.70
C GLY A 43 -11.30 -33.06 -0.21
N ARG A 44 -10.51 -33.91 0.44
CA ARG A 44 -10.08 -33.71 1.83
C ARG A 44 -9.34 -32.38 2.04
N ASP A 45 -8.51 -31.99 1.09
CA ASP A 45 -7.79 -30.72 1.05
C ASP A 45 -8.74 -29.52 1.06
N ALA A 46 -9.78 -29.52 0.23
CA ALA A 46 -10.80 -28.48 0.20
C ALA A 46 -11.52 -28.36 1.55
N CYS A 47 -11.83 -29.49 2.19
CA CYS A 47 -12.42 -29.50 3.54
C CYS A 47 -11.47 -28.90 4.60
N ILE A 48 -10.17 -29.20 4.52
CA ILE A 48 -9.15 -28.66 5.43
C ILE A 48 -8.99 -27.15 5.24
N TYR A 49 -8.91 -26.69 3.99
CA TYR A 49 -8.78 -25.26 3.69
C TYR A 49 -10.04 -24.49 4.09
N CYS A 50 -11.23 -25.04 3.82
CA CYS A 50 -12.50 -24.45 4.24
C CYS A 50 -12.57 -24.29 5.77
N GLY A 51 -12.18 -25.33 6.52
CA GLY A 51 -12.16 -25.30 7.99
C GLY A 51 -11.10 -24.39 8.62
N ARG A 52 -10.17 -23.84 7.82
CA ARG A 52 -9.20 -22.82 8.27
C ARG A 52 -9.70 -21.40 8.06
N GLN A 53 -10.81 -21.23 7.34
CA GLN A 53 -11.46 -19.93 7.10
C GLN A 53 -12.61 -19.72 8.11
N GLY A 54 -13.28 -18.57 8.02
CA GLY A 54 -14.51 -18.32 8.76
C GLY A 54 -15.57 -19.39 8.43
N GLU A 55 -16.34 -19.81 9.43
CA GLU A 55 -17.37 -20.83 9.28
C GLU A 55 -18.40 -20.37 8.24
N PRO A 56 -18.56 -21.10 7.11
CA PRO A 56 -19.47 -20.68 6.05
C PRO A 56 -20.92 -21.08 6.36
N SER A 57 -21.88 -20.34 5.82
CA SER A 57 -23.31 -20.63 5.92
C SER A 57 -24.01 -20.43 4.58
N VAL A 58 -25.29 -20.82 4.50
CA VAL A 58 -26.11 -20.67 3.28
C VAL A 58 -26.28 -19.21 2.84
N HIS A 59 -26.10 -18.26 3.76
CA HIS A 59 -26.22 -16.83 3.49
C HIS A 59 -24.87 -16.14 3.29
N GLN A 60 -23.77 -16.76 3.71
CA GLN A 60 -22.44 -16.17 3.61
C GLN A 60 -21.36 -17.24 3.50
N VAL A 61 -20.74 -17.31 2.32
CA VAL A 61 -19.70 -18.29 2.00
C VAL A 61 -18.31 -17.72 2.27
N ASN A 62 -17.35 -18.61 2.51
CA ASN A 62 -15.92 -18.26 2.54
C ASN A 62 -15.30 -18.48 1.15
N PRO A 63 -14.06 -18.02 0.88
CA PRO A 63 -13.46 -18.11 -0.46
C PRO A 63 -13.36 -19.54 -1.02
N VAL A 64 -13.19 -20.54 -0.16
CA VAL A 64 -13.12 -21.95 -0.58
C VAL A 64 -14.49 -22.42 -1.07
N VAL A 65 -15.56 -22.12 -0.32
CA VAL A 65 -16.93 -22.43 -0.74
C VAL A 65 -17.33 -21.61 -1.98
N GLY A 66 -16.91 -20.35 -2.07
CA GLY A 66 -17.11 -19.52 -3.28
C GLY A 66 -16.48 -20.15 -4.53
N SER A 67 -15.21 -20.56 -4.46
CA SER A 67 -14.54 -21.24 -5.58
C SER A 67 -15.20 -22.56 -5.98
N LEU A 68 -15.66 -23.34 -5.00
CA LEU A 68 -16.41 -24.58 -5.25
C LEU A 68 -17.78 -24.29 -5.90
N LEU A 69 -18.49 -23.25 -5.45
CA LEU A 69 -19.77 -22.84 -6.03
C LEU A 69 -19.62 -22.33 -7.45
N PHE A 70 -18.55 -21.60 -7.78
CA PHE A 70 -18.30 -21.18 -9.15
C PHE A 70 -18.06 -22.37 -10.09
N THR A 71 -17.23 -23.32 -9.65
CA THR A 71 -16.93 -24.52 -10.43
C THR A 71 -18.20 -25.34 -10.66
N LEU A 72 -18.98 -25.54 -9.59
CA LEU A 72 -20.25 -26.27 -9.63
C LEU A 72 -21.30 -25.58 -10.51
N SER A 73 -21.51 -24.28 -10.32
CA SER A 73 -22.48 -23.52 -11.13
C SER A 73 -22.07 -23.43 -12.60
N THR A 74 -20.77 -23.33 -12.91
CA THR A 74 -20.26 -23.41 -14.29
C THR A 74 -20.60 -24.75 -14.93
N ALA A 75 -20.34 -25.86 -14.23
CA ALA A 75 -20.67 -27.20 -14.73
C ALA A 75 -22.19 -27.38 -14.92
N ILE A 76 -23.02 -26.79 -14.07
CA ILE A 76 -24.49 -26.82 -14.21
C ILE A 76 -24.93 -26.01 -15.45
N LEU A 77 -24.35 -24.83 -15.67
CA LEU A 77 -24.65 -23.97 -16.82
C LEU A 77 -24.26 -24.64 -18.14
N GLU A 78 -23.09 -25.28 -18.21
CA GLU A 78 -22.64 -26.04 -19.39
C GLU A 78 -23.57 -27.20 -19.74
N ARG A 79 -24.26 -27.77 -18.74
CA ARG A 79 -25.26 -28.83 -18.92
C ARG A 79 -26.66 -28.30 -19.26
N GLY A 80 -26.87 -26.98 -19.27
CA GLY A 80 -28.18 -26.37 -19.48
C GLY A 80 -29.12 -26.49 -18.27
N GLY A 81 -28.57 -26.66 -17.06
CA GLY A 81 -29.31 -26.88 -15.81
C GLY A 81 -29.31 -28.33 -15.35
N VAL A 82 -29.59 -28.55 -14.07
CA VAL A 82 -29.75 -29.88 -13.46
C VAL A 82 -30.97 -29.88 -12.52
N ASP A 83 -31.43 -31.06 -12.10
CA ASP A 83 -32.53 -31.14 -11.15
C ASP A 83 -32.17 -30.46 -9.82
N GLY A 84 -33.04 -29.55 -9.36
CA GLY A 84 -32.80 -28.68 -8.20
C GLY A 84 -32.03 -27.37 -8.47
N CYS A 85 -31.43 -27.20 -9.65
CA CYS A 85 -30.74 -25.97 -10.05
C CYS A 85 -30.85 -25.68 -11.56
N ASP A 86 -31.80 -24.82 -11.94
CA ASP A 86 -31.95 -24.32 -13.31
C ASP A 86 -30.85 -23.33 -13.72
N VAL A 87 -30.83 -22.95 -15.00
CA VAL A 87 -29.85 -22.03 -15.60
C VAL A 87 -29.85 -20.67 -14.91
N ASP A 88 -31.02 -20.13 -14.56
CA ASP A 88 -31.13 -18.81 -13.93
C ASP A 88 -30.57 -18.83 -12.50
N LYS A 89 -30.88 -19.87 -11.73
CA LYS A 89 -30.35 -20.09 -10.37
C LYS A 89 -28.86 -20.35 -10.42
N ALA A 90 -28.38 -21.18 -11.34
CA ALA A 90 -26.96 -21.42 -11.54
C ALA A 90 -26.22 -20.14 -11.94
N GLY A 91 -26.81 -19.30 -12.79
CA GLY A 91 -26.28 -17.98 -13.16
C GLY A 91 -26.15 -17.03 -11.96
N ARG A 92 -27.18 -16.96 -11.09
CA ARG A 92 -27.13 -16.17 -9.84
C ARG A 92 -26.06 -16.67 -8.87
N ILE A 93 -25.95 -17.99 -8.72
CA ILE A 93 -24.93 -18.61 -7.86
C ILE A 93 -23.54 -18.36 -8.43
N ARG A 94 -23.36 -18.42 -9.76
CA ARG A 94 -22.07 -18.13 -10.40
C ARG A 94 -21.65 -16.68 -10.19
N ALA A 95 -22.54 -15.72 -10.45
CA ALA A 95 -22.29 -14.30 -10.20
C ALA A 95 -21.94 -14.02 -8.72
N TRP A 96 -22.67 -14.63 -7.79
CA TRP A 96 -22.36 -14.54 -6.37
C TRP A 96 -21.00 -15.18 -6.02
N ALA A 97 -20.61 -16.25 -6.71
CA ALA A 97 -19.33 -16.92 -6.50
C ALA A 97 -18.15 -16.16 -7.14
N GLU A 98 -18.37 -15.42 -8.23
CA GLU A 98 -17.39 -14.55 -8.90
C GLU A 98 -16.85 -13.48 -7.94
N ASP A 99 -17.68 -12.97 -7.02
CA ASP A 99 -17.27 -12.04 -5.95
C ASP A 99 -16.14 -12.58 -5.04
N PHE A 100 -15.92 -13.90 -5.06
CA PHE A 100 -14.90 -14.61 -4.27
C PHE A 100 -13.74 -15.15 -5.11
N LEU A 101 -13.76 -14.98 -6.43
CA LEU A 101 -12.78 -15.53 -7.37
C LEU A 101 -11.82 -14.50 -7.97
N ASP A 102 -12.16 -13.20 -7.91
CA ASP A 102 -11.25 -12.12 -8.29
C ASP A 102 -10.05 -12.08 -7.33
N SER A 103 -9.07 -12.89 -7.69
CA SER A 103 -7.73 -12.92 -7.17
C SER A 103 -6.81 -12.66 -8.34
N ASP A 104 -6.78 -11.41 -8.80
CA ASP A 104 -5.59 -10.93 -9.47
C ASP A 104 -4.51 -10.79 -8.37
N PRO A 105 -3.43 -11.61 -8.37
CA PRO A 105 -2.35 -11.47 -7.39
C PRO A 105 -1.68 -10.09 -7.48
N ASP A 106 -1.86 -9.39 -8.61
CA ASP A 106 -1.31 -8.06 -8.88
C ASP A 106 -2.22 -6.90 -8.41
N GLU A 107 -3.47 -7.15 -7.98
CA GLU A 107 -4.36 -6.14 -7.34
C GLU A 107 -4.26 -6.12 -5.80
N VAL A 108 -3.35 -6.88 -5.20
CA VAL A 108 -3.16 -6.88 -3.74
C VAL A 108 -2.24 -5.72 -3.37
N ASP A 109 -2.83 -4.57 -3.07
CA ASP A 109 -2.10 -3.42 -2.52
C ASP A 109 -1.59 -3.73 -1.09
N ASP A 110 -0.33 -4.13 -0.99
CA ASP A 110 0.40 -4.38 0.26
C ASP A 110 0.97 -3.10 0.91
N SER A 111 0.70 -1.91 0.36
CA SER A 111 1.31 -0.65 0.82
C SER A 111 1.01 -0.29 2.28
N HIS A 112 -0.14 -0.72 2.82
CA HIS A 112 -0.56 -0.45 4.20
C HIS A 112 -0.27 -1.61 5.18
N ARG A 113 0.43 -2.65 4.70
CA ARG A 113 0.84 -3.78 5.52
C ARG A 113 1.92 -3.32 6.52
N PRO A 114 1.80 -3.62 7.82
CA PRO A 114 2.81 -3.18 8.78
C PRO A 114 4.17 -3.81 8.48
N GLU A 115 5.23 -3.00 8.41
CA GLU A 115 6.61 -3.45 8.11
C GLU A 115 7.04 -4.65 8.95
N ARG A 116 6.61 -4.69 10.21
CA ARG A 116 6.87 -5.77 11.18
C ARG A 116 6.29 -7.13 10.83
N VAL A 117 5.44 -7.20 9.82
CA VAL A 117 4.93 -8.46 9.26
C VAL A 117 5.96 -9.09 8.33
N ASP A 118 6.69 -8.29 7.57
CA ASP A 118 7.61 -8.77 6.53
C ASP A 118 9.09 -8.64 6.92
N LEU A 119 9.40 -7.70 7.81
CA LEU A 119 10.75 -7.42 8.26
C LEU A 119 11.00 -7.96 9.66
N ALA A 120 12.21 -8.47 9.88
CA ALA A 120 12.68 -8.83 11.20
C ALA A 120 13.07 -7.57 11.99
N CYS A 121 12.84 -7.59 13.31
CA CYS A 121 13.34 -6.54 14.18
C CYS A 121 14.87 -6.52 14.17
N HIS A 122 15.46 -5.33 14.08
CA HIS A 122 16.88 -5.04 14.21
C HIS A 122 17.46 -5.61 15.52
N TYR A 123 16.70 -5.52 16.60
CA TYR A 123 17.12 -5.98 17.93
C TYR A 123 16.90 -7.48 18.18
N LEU A 124 16.30 -8.23 17.24
CA LEU A 124 16.08 -9.67 17.41
C LEU A 124 17.39 -10.42 17.15
N GLY A 125 18.01 -10.90 18.23
CA GLY A 125 19.25 -11.65 18.21
C GLY A 125 19.08 -13.16 18.04
N ASP A 126 20.10 -13.90 18.43
CA ASP A 126 20.17 -15.34 18.25
C ASP A 126 19.08 -16.09 19.02
N LYS A 127 18.63 -17.21 18.45
CA LYS A 127 17.76 -18.16 19.15
C LYS A 127 18.55 -18.76 20.33
N LEU A 128 18.02 -18.60 21.54
CA LEU A 128 18.65 -19.07 22.77
C LEU A 128 18.27 -20.53 23.04
N ASP A 129 16.99 -20.77 23.31
CA ASP A 129 16.46 -22.10 23.62
C ASP A 129 14.93 -22.13 23.33
N SER A 130 14.28 -23.29 23.45
CA SER A 130 12.80 -23.34 23.43
C SER A 130 12.24 -23.30 24.84
N ARG A 131 11.41 -22.30 25.17
CA ARG A 131 10.66 -22.30 26.44
C ARG A 131 9.32 -23.00 26.25
N THR A 132 8.99 -23.86 27.20
CA THR A 132 7.62 -24.37 27.35
C THR A 132 6.80 -23.28 28.03
N LEU A 133 6.06 -22.50 27.23
CA LEU A 133 5.08 -21.55 27.78
C LEU A 133 3.77 -22.29 28.02
N ALA A 134 3.26 -22.23 29.25
CA ALA A 134 1.93 -22.72 29.57
C ALA A 134 0.90 -21.70 29.07
N ALA A 135 0.41 -21.88 27.85
CA ALA A 135 -0.74 -21.15 27.34
C ALA A 135 -1.81 -22.15 26.90
N ASN A 136 -2.94 -22.14 27.61
CA ASN A 136 -4.22 -22.76 27.24
C ASN A 136 -4.14 -24.18 26.64
N GLY A 137 -3.65 -25.13 27.43
CA GLY A 137 -3.89 -26.57 27.21
C GLY A 137 -3.13 -27.24 26.06
N ASN A 138 -2.33 -26.52 25.28
CA ASN A 138 -1.52 -27.10 24.22
C ASN A 138 -0.03 -26.81 24.45
N ARG A 139 0.78 -27.85 24.70
CA ARG A 139 2.23 -27.74 24.94
C ARG A 139 2.97 -27.35 23.64
N GLY A 140 2.93 -26.08 23.28
CA GLY A 140 3.77 -25.51 22.22
C GLY A 140 5.16 -25.19 22.76
N HIS A 141 6.20 -25.65 22.07
CA HIS A 141 7.57 -25.16 22.29
C HIS A 141 7.75 -23.92 21.42
N GLU A 142 7.77 -22.72 22.00
CA GLU A 142 8.06 -21.52 21.23
C GLU A 142 9.57 -21.19 21.33
N PRO A 143 10.25 -20.95 20.20
CA PRO A 143 11.63 -20.47 20.19
C PRO A 143 11.76 -19.14 20.94
N VAL A 144 12.67 -19.07 21.91
CA VAL A 144 13.08 -17.84 22.56
C VAL A 144 14.34 -17.30 21.89
N PHE A 145 14.38 -15.99 21.72
CA PHE A 145 15.46 -15.24 21.08
C PHE A 145 16.03 -14.24 22.09
N ARG A 146 17.32 -13.98 21.99
CA ARG A 146 17.93 -12.84 22.70
C ARG A 146 17.39 -11.55 22.08
N CYS A 147 17.10 -10.55 22.91
CA CYS A 147 16.84 -9.21 22.43
C CYS A 147 18.07 -8.34 22.70
N HIS A 148 18.54 -7.60 21.71
CA HIS A 148 19.68 -6.69 21.82
C HIS A 148 19.25 -5.25 22.16
N HIS A 149 17.94 -5.01 22.34
CA HIS A 149 17.45 -3.71 22.75
C HIS A 149 17.82 -3.46 24.22
N PRO A 150 18.29 -2.27 24.62
CA PRO A 150 18.75 -2.00 25.99
C PRO A 150 17.72 -2.27 27.09
N ALA A 151 16.43 -2.14 26.76
CA ALA A 151 15.33 -2.38 27.70
C ALA A 151 14.84 -3.84 27.75
N HIS A 152 15.33 -4.71 26.88
CA HIS A 152 14.85 -6.10 26.74
C HIS A 152 16.01 -7.09 26.86
N VAL A 153 15.76 -8.24 27.48
CA VAL A 153 16.78 -9.30 27.61
C VAL A 153 16.53 -10.43 26.60
N GLU A 154 15.26 -10.83 26.46
CA GLU A 154 14.83 -11.94 25.62
C GLU A 154 13.40 -11.73 25.14
N THR A 155 13.02 -12.41 24.05
CA THR A 155 11.68 -12.32 23.47
C THR A 155 11.34 -13.61 22.70
N THR A 156 10.06 -13.84 22.42
CA THR A 156 9.65 -14.78 21.34
C THR A 156 9.46 -14.02 20.03
N ARG A 157 9.20 -14.73 18.91
CA ARG A 157 8.83 -14.06 17.65
C ARG A 157 7.54 -13.26 17.81
N GLU A 158 6.52 -13.86 18.40
CA GLU A 158 5.25 -13.18 18.66
C GLU A 158 5.43 -12.01 19.65
N GLY A 159 6.24 -12.20 20.70
CA GLY A 159 6.61 -11.14 21.63
C GLY A 159 7.29 -9.96 20.95
N CYS A 160 8.17 -10.23 19.97
CA CYS A 160 8.91 -9.20 19.25
C CYS A 160 8.00 -8.39 18.31
N ILE A 161 7.08 -9.06 17.60
CA ILE A 161 6.09 -8.39 16.72
C ILE A 161 5.19 -7.45 17.53
N ARG A 162 4.87 -7.80 18.78
CA ARG A 162 4.08 -6.97 19.70
C ARG A 162 4.92 -6.01 20.55
N CYS A 163 6.22 -5.91 20.30
CA CYS A 163 7.06 -4.96 21.02
C CYS A 163 6.87 -3.55 20.45
N ARG A 164 6.74 -2.55 21.33
CA ARG A 164 6.73 -1.12 20.96
C ARG A 164 8.09 -0.67 20.40
N ASP A 165 9.17 -1.25 20.94
CA ASP A 165 10.55 -0.98 20.52
C ASP A 165 10.98 -1.80 19.30
N TRP A 166 10.05 -2.53 18.67
CA TRP A 166 10.33 -3.15 17.39
C TRP A 166 10.72 -2.09 16.37
N SER A 167 11.80 -2.34 15.65
CA SER A 167 12.20 -1.52 14.51
C SER A 167 13.00 -2.36 13.54
N ASN A 168 12.89 -2.10 12.24
CA ASN A 168 13.71 -2.73 11.19
C ASN A 168 15.13 -2.13 11.11
N SER A 169 15.38 -1.01 11.79
CA SER A 169 16.64 -0.25 11.79
C SER A 169 16.86 0.44 13.14
N PRO A 170 18.06 0.93 13.49
CA PRO A 170 18.22 1.84 14.61
C PRO A 170 17.38 3.11 14.38
N ARG A 171 16.36 3.33 15.22
CA ARG A 171 15.56 4.57 15.21
C ARG A 171 15.93 5.40 16.44
N PRO A 172 16.01 6.74 16.33
CA PRO A 172 16.16 7.57 17.51
C PRO A 172 14.90 7.49 18.38
N ASP A 173 15.05 7.90 19.64
CA ASP A 173 13.97 7.91 20.62
C ASP A 173 12.78 8.75 20.11
N ALA A 174 11.57 8.28 20.38
CA ALA A 174 10.35 9.01 20.05
C ALA A 174 10.33 10.34 20.83
N LEU A 175 10.09 11.45 20.12
CA LEU A 175 9.80 12.72 20.80
C LEU A 175 8.52 12.57 21.65
N PRO A 176 8.45 13.21 22.83
CA PRO A 176 7.24 13.14 23.64
C PRO A 176 6.03 13.61 22.83
N ILE A 177 4.96 12.81 22.76
CA ILE A 177 3.75 13.15 21.98
C ILE A 177 3.18 14.54 22.31
N ALA A 178 3.34 14.97 23.56
CA ALA A 178 2.91 16.29 24.03
C ALA A 178 3.60 17.46 23.31
N THR A 179 4.73 17.25 22.60
CA THR A 179 5.40 18.31 21.84
C THR A 179 4.65 18.69 20.57
N TRP A 180 3.88 17.76 19.98
CA TRP A 180 3.13 17.97 18.74
C TRP A 180 1.62 17.81 18.92
N LEU A 181 1.15 17.08 19.93
CA LEU A 181 -0.22 17.12 20.42
C LEU A 181 -0.23 17.50 21.91
N PRO A 182 -0.13 18.80 22.23
CA PRO A 182 -0.20 19.24 23.62
C PRO A 182 -1.56 18.91 24.23
N ALA A 183 -1.56 18.66 25.54
CA ALA A 183 -2.81 18.48 26.28
C ALA A 183 -3.66 19.77 26.20
N PRO A 184 -5.00 19.64 26.14
CA PRO A 184 -5.89 20.79 26.14
C PRO A 184 -5.66 21.65 27.40
N THR A 185 -5.76 22.97 27.24
CA THR A 185 -5.53 23.95 28.32
C THR A 185 -6.53 23.80 29.47
N GLN A 186 -7.70 23.22 29.19
CA GLN A 186 -8.73 22.91 30.17
C GLN A 186 -9.11 21.45 30.05
N ARG A 187 -9.23 20.79 31.21
CA ARG A 187 -9.80 19.45 31.34
C ARG A 187 -11.01 19.47 32.24
N THR A 188 -12.01 18.67 31.90
CA THR A 188 -13.24 18.50 32.64
C THR A 188 -13.41 17.03 33.03
N GLY A 189 -14.20 16.78 34.08
CA GLY A 189 -14.48 15.43 34.57
C GLY A 189 -13.37 14.82 35.44
N GLY A 190 -13.63 13.59 35.89
CA GLY A 190 -12.69 12.79 36.68
C GLY A 190 -11.63 12.08 35.82
N PRO A 191 -10.55 11.57 36.43
CA PRO A 191 -9.53 10.82 35.70
C PRO A 191 -10.11 9.52 35.13
N VAL A 192 -9.80 9.24 33.87
CA VAL A 192 -10.16 7.97 33.22
C VAL A 192 -9.25 6.86 33.76
N ARG A 193 -9.83 5.84 34.38
CA ARG A 193 -9.10 4.67 34.90
C ARG A 193 -9.64 3.36 34.34
N ARG A 194 -10.94 3.31 34.09
CA ARG A 194 -11.66 2.14 33.58
C ARG A 194 -12.12 2.40 32.15
N TRP A 195 -11.66 1.55 31.24
CA TRP A 195 -12.05 1.56 29.83
C TRP A 195 -12.97 0.38 29.54
N ALA A 196 -14.00 0.63 28.73
CA ALA A 196 -14.72 -0.41 28.01
C ALA A 196 -14.36 -0.30 26.52
N VAL A 197 -13.70 -1.31 25.97
CA VAL A 197 -13.18 -1.31 24.59
C VAL A 197 -13.92 -2.34 23.75
N GLY A 198 -14.51 -1.90 22.64
CA GLY A 198 -15.18 -2.75 21.67
C GLY A 198 -14.53 -2.64 20.30
N LEU A 199 -14.40 -3.78 19.61
CA LEU A 199 -13.91 -3.85 18.24
C LEU A 199 -14.96 -4.51 17.35
N THR A 200 -15.52 -3.76 16.39
CA THR A 200 -16.48 -4.28 15.41
C THR A 200 -15.75 -4.84 14.21
N THR A 201 -16.10 -6.06 13.80
CA THR A 201 -15.50 -6.70 12.62
C THR A 201 -16.43 -6.66 11.42
N SER A 202 -15.85 -6.73 10.22
CA SER A 202 -16.55 -6.98 8.98
C SER A 202 -15.84 -8.08 8.17
N PRO A 203 -16.58 -8.97 7.49
CA PRO A 203 -15.98 -9.91 6.56
C PRO A 203 -15.25 -9.16 5.45
N ARG A 204 -13.95 -9.42 5.29
CA ARG A 204 -13.07 -8.77 4.32
C ARG A 204 -12.34 -9.80 3.50
N ARG A 205 -12.09 -9.48 2.22
CA ARG A 205 -11.22 -10.27 1.34
C ARG A 205 -9.82 -10.42 1.94
N ARG A 206 -9.28 -9.33 2.50
CA ARG A 206 -8.04 -9.29 3.27
C ARG A 206 -8.33 -9.11 4.78
N PRO A 207 -8.05 -10.10 5.63
CA PRO A 207 -8.23 -9.95 7.07
C PRO A 207 -7.26 -8.91 7.64
N THR A 208 -7.80 -7.85 8.25
CA THR A 208 -7.03 -6.77 8.91
C THR A 208 -7.05 -6.87 10.44
N LEU A 209 -7.94 -7.72 10.98
CA LEU A 209 -8.20 -7.85 12.42
C LEU A 209 -6.95 -8.13 13.26
N GLU A 210 -6.04 -8.97 12.76
CA GLU A 210 -4.81 -9.29 13.49
C GLU A 210 -3.90 -8.06 13.68
N TRP A 211 -3.76 -7.24 12.64
CA TRP A 211 -2.90 -6.05 12.69
C TRP A 211 -3.50 -4.95 13.56
N THR A 212 -4.82 -4.78 13.46
CA THR A 212 -5.58 -3.90 14.33
C THR A 212 -5.37 -4.27 15.79
N LEU A 213 -5.60 -5.53 16.16
CA LEU A 213 -5.42 -6.01 17.54
C LEU A 213 -3.97 -5.91 18.01
N ASP A 214 -3.01 -6.28 17.18
CA ASP A 214 -1.59 -6.16 17.49
C ASP A 214 -1.20 -4.70 17.80
N SER A 215 -1.68 -3.73 17.03
CA SER A 215 -1.43 -2.30 17.28
C SER A 215 -2.21 -1.74 18.47
N LEU A 216 -3.44 -2.19 18.70
CA LEU A 216 -4.28 -1.78 19.83
C LEU A 216 -3.67 -2.20 21.17
N VAL A 217 -3.16 -3.43 21.25
CA VAL A 217 -2.41 -3.96 22.41
C VAL A 217 -1.17 -3.10 22.65
N ARG A 218 -0.40 -2.79 21.60
CA ARG A 218 0.77 -1.92 21.73
C ARG A 218 0.38 -0.51 22.14
N ALA A 219 -0.73 0.04 21.66
CA ALA A 219 -1.23 1.33 22.08
C ALA A 219 -1.69 1.38 23.55
N GLY A 220 -1.81 0.22 24.24
CA GLY A 220 -2.10 0.12 25.67
C GLY A 220 -3.48 -0.44 26.01
N TRP A 221 -4.25 -0.87 25.01
CA TRP A 221 -5.55 -1.53 25.18
C TRP A 221 -5.43 -3.02 24.82
N ASP A 222 -5.23 -3.86 25.82
CA ASP A 222 -5.03 -5.31 25.67
C ASP A 222 -6.29 -6.14 25.93
N GLN A 223 -7.36 -5.51 26.41
CA GLN A 223 -8.66 -6.13 26.70
C GLN A 223 -9.75 -5.48 25.86
N ALA A 224 -10.03 -6.07 24.68
CA ALA A 224 -11.13 -5.64 23.81
C ALA A 224 -12.18 -6.75 23.69
N ARG A 225 -13.46 -6.38 23.64
CA ARG A 225 -14.54 -7.28 23.23
C ARG A 225 -14.71 -7.23 21.72
N LEU A 226 -14.70 -8.40 21.09
CA LEU A 226 -14.91 -8.55 19.66
C LEU A 226 -16.40 -8.64 19.35
N PHE A 227 -16.89 -7.74 18.52
CA PHE A 227 -18.26 -7.66 18.05
C PHE A 227 -18.31 -8.13 16.61
N VAL A 228 -18.37 -9.45 16.45
CA VAL A 228 -18.13 -10.12 15.18
C VAL A 228 -19.38 -10.08 14.30
N ASP A 229 -19.28 -9.46 13.13
CA ASP A 229 -20.36 -9.48 12.12
C ASP A 229 -20.11 -10.62 11.13
N ALA A 230 -20.88 -11.69 11.23
CA ALA A 230 -20.80 -12.88 10.38
C ALA A 230 -19.42 -13.59 10.36
N ALA A 231 -19.02 -14.19 9.22
CA ALA A 231 -17.91 -15.14 9.12
C ALA A 231 -16.51 -14.50 9.11
N VAL A 232 -16.09 -13.88 10.22
CA VAL A 232 -14.72 -13.36 10.40
C VAL A 232 -13.87 -14.35 11.21
N THR A 233 -12.70 -14.72 10.70
CA THR A 233 -11.74 -15.55 11.42
C THR A 233 -11.04 -14.75 12.51
N ILE A 234 -11.20 -15.16 13.77
CA ILE A 234 -10.47 -14.58 14.90
C ILE A 234 -9.04 -15.17 14.91
N PRO A 235 -7.99 -14.33 14.92
CA PRO A 235 -6.61 -14.82 14.99
C PRO A 235 -6.39 -15.66 16.26
N ARG A 236 -5.71 -16.80 16.12
CA ARG A 236 -5.54 -17.79 17.19
C ARG A 236 -5.03 -17.19 18.50
N ARG A 237 -4.10 -16.23 18.43
CA ARG A 237 -3.53 -15.55 19.61
C ARG A 237 -4.54 -14.70 20.37
N TYR A 238 -5.61 -14.25 19.71
CA TYR A 238 -6.69 -13.44 20.28
C TYR A 238 -7.98 -14.25 20.53
N ALA A 239 -7.93 -15.59 20.40
CA ALA A 239 -9.07 -16.46 20.69
C ALA A 239 -9.53 -16.44 22.16
N HIS A 240 -8.75 -15.81 23.05
CA HIS A 240 -9.09 -15.61 24.46
C HIS A 240 -9.96 -14.37 24.70
N LEU A 241 -10.05 -13.45 23.74
CA LEU A 241 -10.84 -12.23 23.89
C LEU A 241 -12.34 -12.58 23.92
N PRO A 242 -13.16 -11.84 24.69
CA PRO A 242 -14.59 -12.06 24.72
C PRO A 242 -15.22 -11.70 23.37
N VAL A 243 -16.14 -12.55 22.90
CA VAL A 243 -16.79 -12.41 21.58
C VAL A 243 -18.30 -12.27 21.76
N THR A 244 -18.90 -11.36 20.99
CA THR A 244 -20.33 -11.31 20.68
C THR A 244 -20.47 -11.55 19.18
N GLN A 245 -20.98 -12.74 18.81
CA GLN A 245 -21.22 -13.12 17.42
C GLN A 245 -22.58 -12.61 16.95
N ARG A 246 -22.62 -11.96 15.79
CA ARG A 246 -23.86 -11.59 15.10
C ARG A 246 -24.04 -12.45 13.86
N GLU A 247 -25.12 -13.22 13.84
CA GLU A 247 -25.55 -13.99 12.70
C GLU A 247 -27.08 -13.92 12.59
N PRO A 248 -27.65 -13.54 11.42
CA PRO A 248 -26.98 -13.17 10.16
C PRO A 248 -26.21 -11.83 10.23
N LYS A 249 -25.46 -11.49 9.17
CA LYS A 249 -24.74 -10.20 9.03
C LYS A 249 -25.69 -9.03 9.34
N SER A 250 -25.28 -8.17 10.27
CA SER A 250 -26.07 -7.05 10.76
C SER A 250 -25.79 -5.73 10.02
N GLY A 251 -24.57 -5.54 9.52
CA GLY A 251 -24.11 -4.30 8.86
C GLY A 251 -23.29 -3.41 9.80
N ALA A 252 -22.52 -2.47 9.24
CA ALA A 252 -21.58 -1.64 10.00
C ALA A 252 -22.27 -0.78 11.07
N TRP A 253 -23.34 -0.07 10.71
CA TRP A 253 -24.07 0.76 11.67
C TRP A 253 -24.77 -0.05 12.78
N PRO A 254 -25.58 -1.07 12.47
CA PRO A 254 -26.24 -1.89 13.48
C PRO A 254 -25.26 -2.60 14.40
N ASN A 255 -24.14 -3.09 13.86
CA ASN A 255 -23.05 -3.66 14.65
C ASN A 255 -22.50 -2.59 15.63
N PHE A 256 -22.13 -1.41 15.13
CA PHE A 256 -21.61 -0.31 15.97
C PHE A 256 -22.59 0.09 17.09
N TYR A 257 -23.86 0.34 16.75
CA TYR A 257 -24.87 0.77 17.71
C TYR A 257 -25.12 -0.27 18.80
N LEU A 258 -25.29 -1.55 18.42
CA LEU A 258 -25.48 -2.64 19.36
C LEU A 258 -24.23 -2.88 20.21
N ALA A 259 -23.04 -2.75 19.64
CA ALA A 259 -21.79 -2.92 20.35
C ALA A 259 -21.61 -1.86 21.43
N LEU A 260 -21.83 -0.59 21.10
CA LEU A 260 -21.75 0.52 22.05
C LEU A 260 -22.82 0.39 23.16
N SER A 261 -24.03 -0.04 22.79
CA SER A 261 -25.11 -0.33 23.76
C SER A 261 -24.73 -1.47 24.70
N GLU A 262 -24.15 -2.55 24.18
CA GLU A 262 -23.73 -3.70 24.98
C GLU A 262 -22.58 -3.34 25.93
N LEU A 263 -21.58 -2.58 25.47
CA LEU A 263 -20.51 -2.09 26.36
C LEU A 263 -21.08 -1.24 27.50
N LEU A 264 -21.99 -0.31 27.20
CA LEU A 264 -22.62 0.54 28.23
C LEU A 264 -23.35 -0.30 29.28
N MET A 265 -24.05 -1.35 28.87
CA MET A 265 -24.84 -2.20 29.78
C MET A 265 -23.97 -3.19 30.56
N ARG A 266 -22.88 -3.67 29.98
CA ARG A 266 -21.94 -4.59 30.65
C ARG A 266 -21.03 -3.88 31.63
N ASP A 267 -20.53 -2.72 31.24
CA ASP A 267 -19.51 -1.97 31.95
C ASP A 267 -20.04 -0.54 32.27
N PRO A 268 -21.13 -0.41 33.06
CA PRO A 268 -21.77 0.89 33.32
C PRO A 268 -20.88 1.84 34.14
N ASP A 269 -19.88 1.30 34.83
CA ASP A 269 -18.93 2.05 35.64
C ASP A 269 -17.66 2.44 34.86
N ALA A 270 -17.58 2.18 33.55
CA ALA A 270 -16.46 2.63 32.73
C ALA A 270 -16.39 4.16 32.73
N ASP A 271 -15.18 4.72 32.77
CA ASP A 271 -14.95 6.16 32.70
C ASP A 271 -14.87 6.63 31.24
N ALA A 272 -14.58 5.73 30.30
CA ALA A 272 -14.54 5.97 28.86
C ALA A 272 -14.89 4.69 28.06
N TYR A 273 -15.58 4.88 26.93
CA TYR A 273 -15.90 3.84 25.96
C TYR A 273 -15.10 4.07 24.67
N LEU A 274 -14.33 3.08 24.22
CA LEU A 274 -13.60 3.12 22.95
C LEU A 274 -14.20 2.11 21.97
N MET A 275 -14.64 2.59 20.82
CA MET A 275 -15.15 1.80 19.71
C MET A 275 -14.17 1.80 18.55
N VAL A 276 -13.74 0.62 18.10
CA VAL A 276 -12.70 0.43 17.07
C VAL A 276 -13.25 -0.40 15.90
N GLN A 277 -12.88 -0.06 14.67
CA GLN A 277 -13.12 -0.89 13.49
C GLN A 277 -11.92 -1.81 13.22
N ASP A 278 -12.18 -2.99 12.64
CA ASP A 278 -11.17 -4.03 12.43
C ASP A 278 -10.08 -3.72 11.38
N ASP A 279 -10.07 -2.51 10.83
CA ASP A 279 -9.15 -2.02 9.81
C ASP A 279 -8.46 -0.70 10.19
N ALA A 280 -8.12 -0.55 11.48
CA ALA A 280 -7.37 0.59 12.00
C ALA A 280 -6.05 0.17 12.66
N THR A 281 -4.94 0.86 12.38
CA THR A 281 -3.70 0.73 13.15
C THR A 281 -3.43 1.96 14.00
N PHE A 282 -2.91 1.77 15.21
CA PHE A 282 -2.69 2.86 16.17
C PHE A 282 -1.23 3.29 16.22
N TYR A 283 -1.00 4.57 16.49
CA TYR A 283 0.32 5.07 16.84
C TYR A 283 0.80 4.42 18.13
N ASP A 284 1.89 3.65 18.05
CA ASP A 284 2.27 2.70 19.09
C ASP A 284 3.74 2.78 19.53
N ARG A 285 4.43 3.87 19.17
CA ARG A 285 5.78 4.20 19.68
C ARG A 285 5.78 4.64 21.14
N ILE A 286 4.60 4.91 21.70
CA ILE A 286 4.39 5.22 23.11
C ILE A 286 3.20 4.41 23.65
N ASN A 287 2.94 4.52 24.95
CA ASN A 287 1.66 4.12 25.51
C ASN A 287 0.58 5.16 25.14
N LEU A 288 -0.06 4.99 23.98
CA LEU A 288 -1.07 5.92 23.50
C LEU A 288 -2.25 6.07 24.46
N ARG A 289 -2.68 4.98 25.12
CA ARG A 289 -3.72 5.00 26.15
C ARG A 289 -3.38 5.97 27.29
N GLU A 290 -2.16 5.91 27.83
CA GLU A 290 -1.74 6.80 28.93
C GLU A 290 -1.75 8.27 28.48
N TYR A 291 -1.31 8.55 27.26
CA TYR A 291 -1.41 9.88 26.69
C TYR A 291 -2.87 10.32 26.54
N VAL A 292 -3.75 9.47 26.02
CA VAL A 292 -5.18 9.79 25.88
C VAL A 292 -5.84 10.04 27.25
N GLU A 293 -5.54 9.23 28.27
CA GLU A 293 -6.00 9.46 29.65
C GLU A 293 -5.54 10.82 30.21
N SER A 294 -4.42 11.36 29.72
CA SER A 294 -3.89 12.67 30.10
C SER A 294 -4.62 13.86 29.47
N ILE A 295 -5.38 13.65 28.38
CA ILE A 295 -6.09 14.73 27.67
C ILE A 295 -7.61 14.71 27.88
N LEU A 296 -8.17 13.55 28.25
CA LEU A 296 -9.62 13.43 28.46
C LEU A 296 -10.06 14.11 29.78
N TRP A 297 -11.16 14.86 29.84
CA TRP A 297 -12.04 15.31 28.74
C TRP A 297 -11.76 16.78 28.40
N PRO A 298 -11.75 17.18 27.12
CA PRO A 298 -11.30 18.52 26.72
C PRO A 298 -12.32 19.64 26.97
N SER A 299 -13.60 19.32 27.17
CA SER A 299 -14.66 20.30 27.41
C SER A 299 -15.84 19.69 28.18
N ASP A 300 -16.72 20.54 28.70
CA ASP A 300 -18.00 20.17 29.31
C ASP A 300 -19.12 20.92 28.59
N PRO A 301 -20.10 20.23 27.97
CA PRO A 301 -20.24 18.77 27.90
C PRO A 301 -19.12 18.07 27.10
N PRO A 302 -18.78 16.80 27.47
CA PRO A 302 -17.70 16.05 26.84
C PRO A 302 -18.08 15.60 25.42
N PRO A 303 -17.29 15.96 24.40
CA PRO A 303 -17.57 15.59 23.01
C PRO A 303 -17.16 14.14 22.75
N PRO A 304 -17.65 13.51 21.67
CA PRO A 304 -16.98 12.35 21.09
C PRO A 304 -15.58 12.76 20.60
N LEU A 305 -14.58 11.88 20.76
CA LEU A 305 -13.24 12.08 20.19
C LEU A 305 -12.98 11.00 19.13
N SER A 306 -12.47 11.41 17.98
CA SER A 306 -11.88 10.50 16.98
C SER A 306 -10.37 10.49 17.17
N LEU A 307 -9.75 9.30 17.21
CA LEU A 307 -8.29 9.19 17.13
C LEU A 307 -7.78 9.30 15.68
N TYR A 308 -8.70 9.30 14.72
CA TYR A 308 -8.44 9.36 13.29
C TYR A 308 -8.74 10.77 12.75
N THR A 309 -7.85 11.27 11.89
CA THR A 309 -8.06 12.48 11.07
C THR A 309 -7.76 12.15 9.62
N CYS A 310 -8.73 12.36 8.74
CA CYS A 310 -8.50 12.21 7.31
C CYS A 310 -7.68 13.39 6.76
N GLN A 311 -6.96 13.18 5.66
CA GLN A 311 -6.09 14.17 5.02
C GLN A 311 -6.81 15.49 4.72
N LEU A 312 -8.10 15.42 4.37
CA LEU A 312 -8.93 16.60 4.07
C LEU A 312 -9.32 17.42 5.31
N ASP A 313 -9.26 16.81 6.49
CA ASP A 313 -9.59 17.42 7.78
C ASP A 313 -8.31 17.77 8.58
N VAL A 314 -7.12 17.59 8.00
CA VAL A 314 -5.85 17.98 8.63
C VAL A 314 -5.81 19.50 8.84
N SER A 315 -5.51 19.90 10.07
CA SER A 315 -5.30 21.31 10.41
C SER A 315 -3.89 21.76 10.05
N ALA A 316 -3.72 23.05 9.74
CA ALA A 316 -2.38 23.62 9.53
C ALA A 316 -1.53 23.65 10.81
N GLN A 317 -2.15 23.52 11.98
CA GLN A 317 -1.49 23.54 13.28
C GLN A 317 -1.63 22.18 13.98
N PRO A 318 -0.54 21.61 14.52
CA PRO A 318 -0.64 20.43 15.36
C PRO A 318 -1.50 20.68 16.60
N GLY A 319 -2.33 19.72 16.99
CA GLY A 319 -3.23 19.83 18.13
C GLY A 319 -4.54 19.06 17.96
N TRP A 320 -5.44 19.25 18.92
CA TRP A 320 -6.82 18.75 18.87
C TRP A 320 -7.74 19.82 18.31
N HIS A 321 -8.57 19.45 17.35
CA HIS A 321 -9.43 20.37 16.61
C HIS A 321 -10.89 19.92 16.65
N PRO A 322 -11.84 20.87 16.76
CA PRO A 322 -13.26 20.58 16.61
C PRO A 322 -13.63 20.37 15.15
N HIS A 323 -14.35 19.28 14.87
CA HIS A 323 -14.95 19.03 13.57
C HIS A 323 -16.28 19.78 13.41
N ASN A 324 -16.24 20.91 12.72
CA ASN A 324 -17.37 21.85 12.64
C ASN A 324 -18.37 21.54 11.50
N LYS A 325 -18.46 20.29 11.05
CA LYS A 325 -19.39 19.83 10.00
C LYS A 325 -20.28 18.71 10.56
N PRO A 326 -21.51 18.51 10.02
CA PRO A 326 -22.43 17.49 10.51
C PRO A 326 -22.05 16.06 10.07
N TRP A 327 -20.89 15.86 9.45
CA TRP A 327 -20.32 14.56 9.16
C TRP A 327 -18.80 14.69 9.22
N PHE A 328 -18.12 13.67 9.72
CA PHE A 328 -16.67 13.50 9.58
C PHE A 328 -16.40 12.21 8.80
N ARG A 329 -15.16 11.97 8.41
CA ARG A 329 -14.78 10.77 7.65
C ARG A 329 -13.98 9.83 8.53
N GLY A 330 -14.37 8.56 8.56
CA GLY A 330 -13.60 7.49 9.22
C GLY A 330 -13.91 7.31 10.70
N ALA A 331 -14.99 6.57 10.99
CA ALA A 331 -15.34 6.12 12.34
C ALA A 331 -14.47 4.93 12.80
N LEU A 332 -13.15 5.06 12.65
CA LEU A 332 -12.19 3.98 12.89
C LEU A 332 -11.93 3.73 14.37
N ALA A 333 -11.80 4.80 15.15
CA ALA A 333 -11.52 4.72 16.58
C ALA A 333 -12.16 5.93 17.30
N LEU A 334 -13.31 5.69 17.92
CA LEU A 334 -14.12 6.71 18.58
C LEU A 334 -14.16 6.50 20.10
N ILE A 335 -13.92 7.57 20.85
CA ILE A 335 -13.96 7.60 22.30
C ILE A 335 -15.18 8.41 22.75
N PHE A 336 -15.93 7.86 23.69
CA PHE A 336 -17.12 8.51 24.26
C PHE A 336 -17.07 8.54 25.79
N HIS A 337 -17.49 9.66 26.35
CA HIS A 337 -17.77 9.78 27.78
C HIS A 337 -19.09 9.07 28.12
N PRO A 338 -19.27 8.48 29.32
CA PRO A 338 -20.48 7.76 29.69
C PRO A 338 -21.78 8.57 29.56
N ALA A 339 -21.74 9.86 29.90
CA ALA A 339 -22.90 10.74 29.71
C ALA A 339 -23.25 10.95 28.22
N THR A 340 -22.22 11.09 27.38
CA THR A 340 -22.33 11.26 25.92
C THR A 340 -22.92 10.00 25.29
N VAL A 341 -22.46 8.81 25.67
CA VAL A 341 -23.03 7.52 25.18
C VAL A 341 -24.50 7.42 25.53
N ARG A 342 -24.89 7.73 26.78
CA ARG A 342 -26.29 7.66 27.20
C ARG A 342 -27.19 8.58 26.39
N GLN A 343 -26.74 9.80 26.12
CA GLN A 343 -27.50 10.76 25.30
C GLN A 343 -27.54 10.34 23.82
N PHE A 344 -26.42 9.84 23.29
CA PHE A 344 -26.32 9.37 21.91
C PHE A 344 -27.25 8.20 21.63
N LEU A 345 -27.25 7.17 22.48
CA LEU A 345 -28.04 5.95 22.27
C LEU A 345 -29.55 6.17 22.40
N VAL A 346 -30.00 7.18 23.15
CA VAL A 346 -31.44 7.48 23.28
C VAL A 346 -31.93 8.55 22.31
N ASP A 347 -31.04 9.12 21.47
CA ASP A 347 -31.43 10.13 20.49
C ASP A 347 -32.33 9.50 19.42
N PRO A 348 -33.54 10.05 19.17
CA PRO A 348 -34.50 9.47 18.24
C PRO A 348 -34.00 9.38 16.79
N ILE A 349 -33.11 10.28 16.36
CA ILE A 349 -32.58 10.28 14.99
C ILE A 349 -31.44 9.27 14.88
N VAL A 350 -30.58 9.18 15.89
CA VAL A 350 -29.54 8.14 15.98
C VAL A 350 -30.19 6.75 15.96
N PHE A 351 -31.14 6.49 16.85
CA PHE A 351 -31.88 5.22 16.87
C PHE A 351 -32.64 4.98 15.55
N GLY A 352 -33.28 6.03 15.02
CA GLY A 352 -34.06 5.99 13.80
C GLY A 352 -33.28 5.70 12.52
N HIS A 353 -31.95 5.91 12.49
CA HIS A 353 -31.12 5.74 11.29
C HIS A 353 -31.26 4.36 10.65
N ARG A 354 -31.47 3.31 11.45
CA ARG A 354 -31.68 1.93 10.96
C ARG A 354 -32.83 1.81 9.95
N TRP A 355 -33.85 2.66 10.04
CA TRP A 355 -35.07 2.60 9.21
C TRP A 355 -35.08 3.64 8.09
N ASN A 356 -33.96 4.29 7.79
CA ASN A 356 -33.88 5.28 6.72
C ASN A 356 -34.09 4.63 5.32
N PRO A 357 -35.05 5.09 4.50
CA PRO A 357 -35.52 4.41 3.27
C PRO A 357 -34.55 4.35 2.07
N ARG A 358 -33.27 4.73 2.21
CA ARG A 358 -32.29 4.82 1.09
C ARG A 358 -31.15 3.80 1.12
N ASN A 359 -31.30 2.65 1.80
CA ASN A 359 -30.20 1.68 2.04
C ASN A 359 -29.05 2.22 2.94
N ASP A 360 -29.16 3.44 3.48
CA ASP A 360 -28.14 4.05 4.37
C ASP A 360 -28.11 3.44 5.80
N GLY A 361 -29.19 2.79 6.23
CA GLY A 361 -29.38 2.31 7.61
C GLY A 361 -28.48 1.15 8.05
N LEU A 362 -27.63 0.63 7.13
CA LEU A 362 -26.61 -0.38 7.42
C LEU A 362 -25.19 0.21 7.51
N ALA A 363 -25.02 1.50 7.19
CA ALA A 363 -23.74 2.16 6.97
C ALA A 363 -23.65 3.53 7.69
N HIS A 364 -22.60 4.30 7.40
CA HIS A 364 -22.47 5.72 7.78
C HIS A 364 -22.36 6.04 9.28
N VAL A 365 -21.61 5.22 10.03
CA VAL A 365 -21.32 5.46 11.45
C VAL A 365 -20.76 6.87 11.68
N ASP A 366 -19.85 7.30 10.82
CA ASP A 366 -19.17 8.60 10.85
C ASP A 366 -20.16 9.77 10.64
N THR A 367 -21.06 9.66 9.66
CA THR A 367 -22.14 10.64 9.47
C THR A 367 -23.07 10.71 10.68
N VAL A 368 -23.54 9.59 11.21
CA VAL A 368 -24.52 9.59 12.31
C VAL A 368 -23.93 10.18 13.59
N VAL A 369 -22.68 9.82 13.93
CA VAL A 369 -21.98 10.38 15.09
C VAL A 369 -21.72 11.88 14.90
N GLY A 370 -21.27 12.29 13.71
CA GLY A 370 -21.02 13.69 13.37
C GLY A 370 -22.28 14.55 13.44
N GLU A 371 -23.39 14.08 12.89
CA GLU A 371 -24.64 14.83 12.85
C GLU A 371 -25.21 15.03 14.26
N TRP A 372 -25.18 13.97 15.07
CA TRP A 372 -25.59 14.04 16.47
C TRP A 372 -24.73 15.03 17.26
N ALA A 373 -23.40 14.95 17.11
CA ALA A 373 -22.45 15.82 17.79
C ALA A 373 -22.67 17.29 17.41
N TYR A 374 -22.86 17.59 16.13
CA TYR A 374 -23.13 18.92 15.61
C TYR A 374 -24.45 19.50 16.16
N ARG A 375 -25.53 18.71 16.13
CA ARG A 375 -26.85 19.12 16.62
C ARG A 375 -26.91 19.41 18.12
N ASN A 376 -26.07 18.74 18.90
CA ASN A 376 -26.01 18.89 20.36
C ASN A 376 -24.95 19.91 20.83
N GLY A 377 -24.29 20.61 19.91
CA GLY A 377 -23.30 21.64 20.25
C GLY A 377 -22.00 21.09 20.82
N THR A 378 -21.69 19.82 20.56
CA THR A 378 -20.48 19.13 21.03
C THR A 378 -19.74 18.52 19.84
N PRO A 379 -19.09 19.35 18.98
CA PRO A 379 -18.43 18.85 17.77
C PRO A 379 -17.38 17.79 18.11
N VAL A 380 -17.31 16.75 17.27
CA VAL A 380 -16.32 15.67 17.41
C VAL A 380 -14.92 16.28 17.41
N GLN A 381 -14.06 15.90 18.37
CA GLN A 381 -12.67 16.36 18.39
C GLN A 381 -11.78 15.35 17.67
N HIS A 382 -10.79 15.82 16.92
CA HIS A 382 -9.84 14.97 16.20
C HIS A 382 -8.41 15.55 16.25
N PRO A 383 -7.35 14.72 16.24
CA PRO A 383 -5.97 15.18 16.37
C PRO A 383 -5.34 15.48 15.00
N THR A 384 -4.50 16.50 14.91
CA THR A 384 -3.54 16.66 13.81
C THR A 384 -2.15 16.65 14.43
N PRO A 385 -1.24 15.72 14.09
CA PRO A 385 -1.38 14.56 13.20
C PRO A 385 -2.39 13.49 13.69
N SER A 386 -2.75 12.56 12.80
CA SER A 386 -3.64 11.44 13.13
C SER A 386 -2.96 10.42 14.07
N LEU A 387 -3.72 9.86 15.01
CA LEU A 387 -3.24 8.85 15.98
C LEU A 387 -3.62 7.41 15.60
N CYS A 388 -4.47 7.24 14.58
CA CYS A 388 -4.68 5.98 13.91
C CYS A 388 -4.73 6.15 12.38
N ARG A 389 -4.50 5.04 11.69
CA ARG A 389 -4.38 4.93 10.23
C ARG A 389 -5.37 3.90 9.70
N HIS A 390 -5.95 4.16 8.54
CA HIS A 390 -6.86 3.22 7.87
C HIS A 390 -6.02 2.17 7.13
N ILE A 391 -6.27 0.87 7.35
CA ILE A 391 -5.56 -0.22 6.67
C ILE A 391 -6.46 -1.10 5.81
N GLY A 392 -7.77 -0.84 5.80
CA GLY A 392 -8.70 -1.48 4.86
C GLY A 392 -8.51 -0.91 3.46
N TYR A 393 -8.60 -1.77 2.43
CA TYR A 393 -8.38 -1.40 1.01
C TYR A 393 -9.70 -1.26 0.21
N THR A 394 -10.68 -2.12 0.47
CA THR A 394 -12.03 -2.04 -0.11
C THR A 394 -13.06 -1.79 0.98
N SER A 395 -14.06 -0.94 0.68
CA SER A 395 -15.21 -0.75 1.57
C SER A 395 -16.03 -2.03 1.63
N THR A 396 -16.25 -2.59 2.82
CA THR A 396 -17.16 -3.75 3.01
C THR A 396 -18.64 -3.41 2.83
N LEU A 397 -18.95 -2.13 2.60
CA LEU A 397 -20.29 -1.58 2.41
C LEU A 397 -20.61 -1.29 0.94
N TRP A 398 -19.58 -1.16 0.10
CA TRP A 398 -19.70 -0.75 -1.31
C TRP A 398 -18.68 -1.54 -2.13
N PRO A 399 -19.08 -2.68 -2.75
CA PRO A 399 -18.17 -3.57 -3.49
C PRO A 399 -17.41 -2.89 -4.64
N GLU A 400 -18.01 -1.83 -5.20
CA GLU A 400 -17.46 -1.01 -6.29
C GLU A 400 -16.66 0.20 -5.79
N ALA A 401 -16.77 0.56 -4.50
CA ALA A 401 -15.95 1.62 -3.91
C ALA A 401 -14.64 1.03 -3.40
N LYS A 402 -13.62 1.05 -4.26
CA LYS A 402 -12.22 1.11 -3.79
C LYS A 402 -12.13 2.31 -2.82
N ILE A 403 -11.30 2.25 -1.79
CA ILE A 403 -11.14 3.37 -0.86
C ILE A 403 -10.45 4.51 -1.61
N GLU A 404 -11.27 5.27 -2.33
CA GLU A 404 -10.91 6.41 -3.15
C GLU A 404 -11.07 7.69 -2.33
N HIS A 405 -10.04 8.52 -2.44
CA HIS A 405 -9.99 9.95 -2.12
C HIS A 405 -10.21 10.48 -0.69
N ASP A 406 -11.02 9.83 0.13
CA ASP A 406 -11.66 10.52 1.26
C ASP A 406 -11.23 10.03 2.66
N ARG A 407 -10.53 8.89 2.72
CA ARG A 407 -10.22 8.17 3.98
C ARG A 407 -8.73 7.82 4.12
N ILE A 408 -7.86 8.56 3.45
CA ILE A 408 -6.42 8.55 3.72
C ILE A 408 -6.21 9.39 4.98
N GLU A 409 -5.50 8.88 5.98
CA GLU A 409 -5.12 9.67 7.15
C GLU A 409 -4.29 10.91 6.75
N GLY A 410 -4.36 11.95 7.57
CA GLY A 410 -3.32 12.98 7.58
C GLY A 410 -1.96 12.44 8.03
N GLU A 411 -0.97 13.33 8.19
CA GLU A 411 0.34 12.95 8.77
C GLU A 411 0.13 12.02 9.99
N PHE A 412 0.80 10.87 10.00
CA PHE A 412 0.73 9.87 11.08
C PHE A 412 1.88 10.10 12.07
N GLY A 413 1.73 9.75 13.35
CA GLY A 413 2.66 10.17 14.42
C GLY A 413 4.18 9.99 14.17
N ASP A 414 4.62 9.06 13.32
CA ASP A 414 6.04 8.94 12.90
C ASP A 414 6.48 10.03 11.89
N GLU A 415 5.55 10.51 11.06
CA GLU A 415 5.72 11.57 10.06
C GLU A 415 5.72 12.98 10.71
N ALA A 416 5.15 13.13 11.91
CA ALA A 416 5.17 14.39 12.67
C ALA A 416 6.40 14.56 13.60
N GLN A 417 7.06 13.45 13.97
CA GLN A 417 8.33 13.49 14.72
C GLN A 417 9.49 14.06 13.88
N TYR A 418 9.33 14.01 12.57
CA TYR A 418 10.17 14.67 11.59
C TYR A 418 9.24 15.51 10.71
N PRO A 419 8.90 16.77 11.10
CA PRO A 419 8.29 17.67 10.14
C PRO A 419 9.11 17.57 8.85
N PRO A 420 8.50 17.40 7.67
CA PRO A 420 9.23 17.13 6.44
C PRO A 420 10.13 18.35 6.13
N ASN A 421 11.32 18.37 6.72
CA ASN A 421 12.41 19.22 6.33
C ASN A 421 12.98 18.61 5.06
N GLY A 422 12.31 18.89 3.94
CA GLY A 422 12.66 18.39 2.61
C GLY A 422 12.38 16.90 2.47
N SER A 423 11.77 16.42 1.41
CA SER A 423 12.46 16.11 0.14
C SER A 423 13.82 15.38 0.24
N ALA A 424 14.54 15.37 1.36
CA ALA A 424 15.93 14.92 1.40
C ALA A 424 16.13 13.41 1.45
N HIS A 425 15.11 12.62 1.86
CA HIS A 425 15.25 11.15 1.94
C HIS A 425 14.13 10.32 1.30
N ARG A 426 13.00 10.92 0.91
CA ARG A 426 11.91 10.17 0.27
C ARG A 426 12.26 9.90 -1.19
N GLY A 427 12.37 8.62 -1.55
CA GLY A 427 12.79 8.23 -2.90
C GLY A 427 14.28 8.46 -3.17
N ASP A 428 15.14 8.47 -2.15
CA ASP A 428 16.59 8.52 -2.37
C ASP A 428 17.07 7.32 -3.19
N PHE A 429 18.02 7.60 -4.06
CA PHE A 429 18.74 6.56 -4.77
C PHE A 429 19.86 6.01 -3.88
N PRO A 430 20.04 4.67 -3.79
CA PRO A 430 21.06 4.06 -2.93
C PRO A 430 22.46 4.20 -3.55
N GLU A 431 23.02 5.41 -3.57
CA GLU A 431 24.32 5.72 -4.19
C GLU A 431 25.44 4.80 -3.68
N ALA A 432 25.44 4.51 -2.37
CA ALA A 432 26.42 3.66 -1.71
C ALA A 432 26.41 2.19 -2.20
N ALA A 433 25.32 1.72 -2.81
CA ALA A 433 25.25 0.37 -3.40
C ALA A 433 26.03 0.26 -4.72
N PHE A 434 26.41 1.39 -5.33
CA PHE A 434 27.09 1.45 -6.62
C PHE A 434 28.38 2.28 -6.53
N PRO A 435 29.37 1.87 -5.72
CA PRO A 435 30.59 2.64 -5.55
C PRO A 435 31.38 2.79 -6.86
N CYS A 436 32.00 3.96 -7.04
CA CYS A 436 32.99 4.16 -8.11
C CYS A 436 34.31 3.47 -7.71
N PRO A 437 34.97 2.71 -8.61
CA PRO A 437 36.30 2.17 -8.34
C PRO A 437 37.31 3.26 -7.97
N GLU A 438 38.22 2.96 -7.03
CA GLU A 438 39.22 3.94 -6.55
C GLU A 438 40.08 4.53 -7.67
N SER A 439 40.35 3.74 -8.72
CA SER A 439 41.13 4.17 -9.89
C SER A 439 40.46 5.28 -10.71
N THR A 440 39.12 5.35 -10.70
CA THR A 440 38.33 6.31 -11.48
C THR A 440 37.61 7.34 -10.61
N ALA A 441 37.51 7.13 -9.29
CA ALA A 441 36.77 7.95 -8.33
C ALA A 441 37.09 9.46 -8.45
N LYS A 442 38.38 9.82 -8.48
CA LYS A 442 38.78 11.24 -8.57
C LYS A 442 38.29 11.92 -9.86
N ALA A 443 38.39 11.23 -11.00
CA ALA A 443 37.95 11.77 -12.29
C ALA A 443 36.42 11.83 -12.37
N TYR A 444 35.75 10.83 -11.79
CA TYR A 444 34.30 10.79 -11.63
C TYR A 444 33.81 11.99 -10.80
N ASP A 445 34.35 12.21 -9.60
CA ASP A 445 33.95 13.30 -8.70
C ASP A 445 34.15 14.68 -9.34
N GLN A 446 35.29 14.88 -10.03
CA GLN A 446 35.54 16.12 -10.78
C GLN A 446 34.52 16.34 -11.90
N THR A 447 34.09 15.27 -12.56
CA THR A 447 33.09 15.33 -13.64
C THR A 447 31.70 15.62 -13.06
N VAL A 448 31.32 14.98 -11.95
CA VAL A 448 30.07 15.25 -11.22
C VAL A 448 30.01 16.70 -10.78
N GLU A 449 31.06 17.21 -10.12
CA GLU A 449 31.08 18.60 -9.64
C GLU A 449 30.96 19.61 -10.79
N ARG A 450 31.72 19.39 -11.88
CA ARG A 450 31.58 20.18 -13.12
C ARG A 450 30.14 20.14 -13.66
N GLY A 451 29.51 18.97 -13.61
CA GLY A 451 28.12 18.79 -14.01
C GLY A 451 27.13 19.56 -13.15
N ARG A 452 27.25 19.47 -11.82
CA ARG A 452 26.44 20.24 -10.87
C ARG A 452 26.58 21.74 -11.08
N GLN A 453 27.78 22.23 -11.38
CA GLN A 453 28.01 23.63 -11.72
C GLN A 453 27.29 24.04 -13.01
N ARG A 454 27.29 23.18 -14.04
CA ARG A 454 26.58 23.45 -15.30
C ARG A 454 25.07 23.43 -15.15
N MET A 455 24.52 22.42 -14.48
CA MET A 455 23.08 22.29 -14.22
C MET A 455 22.53 23.59 -13.61
N ARG A 456 23.19 24.15 -12.59
CA ARG A 456 22.82 25.42 -11.93
C ARG A 456 22.70 26.63 -12.86
N THR A 457 23.26 26.57 -14.07
CA THR A 457 23.24 27.64 -15.06
C THR A 457 22.30 27.38 -16.23
N GLN A 458 21.74 26.17 -16.34
CA GLN A 458 20.95 25.67 -17.46
C GLN A 458 19.48 25.50 -17.08
N ALA A 459 18.59 25.66 -18.04
CA ALA A 459 17.17 25.33 -17.91
C ALA A 459 16.87 23.92 -18.45
N VAL A 460 15.95 23.21 -17.80
CA VAL A 460 15.60 21.84 -18.19
C VAL A 460 14.10 21.59 -18.15
N THR A 461 13.58 20.88 -19.13
CA THR A 461 12.24 20.28 -19.04
C THR A 461 12.35 18.79 -18.71
N ILE A 462 11.67 18.33 -17.67
CA ILE A 462 11.56 16.91 -17.32
C ILE A 462 10.22 16.40 -17.81
N CYS A 463 10.17 15.28 -18.54
CA CYS A 463 8.92 14.74 -19.04
C CYS A 463 8.84 13.22 -18.94
N GLY A 464 7.62 12.70 -18.85
CA GLY A 464 7.37 11.28 -18.73
C GLY A 464 5.97 10.90 -19.15
N ILE A 465 5.79 9.60 -19.42
CA ILE A 465 4.47 9.01 -19.67
C ILE A 465 4.20 7.98 -18.58
N GLY A 466 2.97 7.90 -18.09
CA GLY A 466 2.59 7.02 -17.00
C GLY A 466 1.15 6.55 -17.11
N ARG A 467 0.91 5.31 -16.68
CA ARG A 467 -0.43 4.72 -16.52
C ARG A 467 -0.40 3.85 -15.28
N ASP A 468 -1.38 3.99 -14.41
CA ASP A 468 -1.51 3.22 -13.18
C ASP A 468 -0.26 3.26 -12.26
N ILE A 469 0.30 4.46 -12.07
CA ILE A 469 1.52 4.71 -11.30
C ILE A 469 1.25 5.23 -9.88
N ALA A 470 0.01 5.18 -9.37
CA ALA A 470 -0.34 5.82 -8.09
C ALA A 470 0.53 5.32 -6.94
N ARG A 471 0.93 4.03 -7.00
CA ARG A 471 1.85 3.40 -6.03
C ARG A 471 3.23 4.05 -5.98
N THR A 472 3.84 4.36 -7.13
CA THR A 472 5.22 4.89 -7.20
C THR A 472 5.26 6.41 -7.27
N PHE A 473 4.10 7.06 -7.42
CA PHE A 473 3.98 8.49 -7.64
C PHE A 473 4.56 9.37 -6.53
N PRO A 474 4.39 9.09 -5.22
CA PRO A 474 4.95 9.95 -4.16
C PRO A 474 6.47 10.03 -4.21
N GLU A 475 7.15 8.90 -4.42
CA GLU A 475 8.60 8.85 -4.55
C GLU A 475 9.04 9.46 -5.89
N PHE A 476 8.29 9.20 -6.96
CA PHE A 476 8.56 9.75 -8.29
C PHE A 476 8.51 11.29 -8.31
N SER A 477 7.42 11.89 -7.83
CA SER A 477 7.22 13.34 -7.79
C SER A 477 8.32 14.03 -6.95
N ALA A 478 8.65 13.48 -5.77
CA ALA A 478 9.74 13.97 -4.94
C ALA A 478 11.10 13.94 -5.65
N ARG A 479 11.40 12.85 -6.40
CA ARG A 479 12.64 12.74 -7.19
C ARG A 479 12.70 13.76 -8.33
N VAL A 480 11.57 13.99 -9.02
CA VAL A 480 11.50 14.99 -10.10
C VAL A 480 11.79 16.38 -9.55
N GLU A 481 11.17 16.77 -8.44
CA GLU A 481 11.38 18.10 -7.84
C GLU A 481 12.80 18.29 -7.33
N ARG A 482 13.38 17.27 -6.68
CA ARG A 482 14.79 17.31 -6.27
C ARG A 482 15.73 17.48 -7.45
N LEU A 483 15.53 16.70 -8.51
CA LEU A 483 16.35 16.80 -9.71
C LEU A 483 16.19 18.17 -10.37
N GLY A 484 14.95 18.65 -10.51
CA GLY A 484 14.64 19.96 -11.07
C GLY A 484 15.29 21.11 -10.30
N ALA A 485 15.32 21.03 -8.97
CA ALA A 485 15.97 22.02 -8.09
C ALA A 485 17.49 22.11 -8.26
N MET A 486 18.14 21.17 -8.96
CA MET A 486 19.57 21.24 -9.29
C MET A 486 19.86 22.19 -10.46
N PHE A 487 18.83 22.60 -11.21
CA PHE A 487 18.96 23.45 -12.40
C PHE A 487 18.68 24.92 -12.10
N ARG A 488 19.06 25.81 -13.01
CA ARG A 488 18.69 27.25 -12.91
C ARG A 488 17.17 27.41 -12.85
N THR A 489 16.48 26.65 -13.69
CA THR A 489 15.03 26.62 -13.82
C THR A 489 14.65 25.25 -14.35
N TYR A 490 13.51 24.72 -13.90
CA TYR A 490 12.97 23.48 -14.44
C TYR A 490 11.48 23.61 -14.74
N HIS A 491 11.04 22.82 -15.72
CA HIS A 491 9.64 22.60 -16.04
C HIS A 491 9.35 21.10 -16.04
N GLY A 492 8.11 20.71 -15.81
CA GLY A 492 7.64 19.32 -15.86
C GLY A 492 6.52 19.16 -16.87
N VAL A 493 6.58 18.14 -17.74
CA VAL A 493 5.47 17.78 -18.65
C VAL A 493 5.21 16.28 -18.53
N PHE A 494 4.12 15.90 -17.87
CA PHE A 494 3.77 14.50 -17.64
C PHE A 494 2.46 14.16 -18.33
N TYR A 495 2.48 13.06 -19.06
CA TYR A 495 1.32 12.55 -19.77
C TYR A 495 0.81 11.27 -19.12
N GLU A 496 -0.49 11.24 -18.89
CA GLU A 496 -1.22 10.12 -18.35
C GLU A 496 -2.26 9.66 -19.38
N ASN A 497 -2.37 8.34 -19.54
CA ASN A 497 -3.49 7.77 -20.29
C ASN A 497 -4.11 6.57 -19.62
N ASP A 498 -5.44 6.51 -19.68
CA ASP A 498 -6.24 5.32 -19.37
C ASP A 498 -5.96 4.67 -18.01
N SER A 499 -5.51 5.44 -17.01
CA SER A 499 -5.37 4.92 -15.66
C SER A 499 -6.74 4.60 -15.06
N GLU A 500 -6.76 3.50 -14.33
CA GLU A 500 -7.88 2.96 -13.56
C GLU A 500 -7.65 3.11 -12.06
N ASP A 501 -6.44 3.49 -11.64
CA ASP A 501 -6.12 3.90 -10.28
C ASP A 501 -6.19 5.43 -10.08
N ARG A 502 -5.75 5.93 -8.91
CA ARG A 502 -5.76 7.36 -8.58
C ARG A 502 -4.66 8.19 -9.25
N THR A 503 -3.96 7.67 -10.25
CA THR A 503 -2.89 8.40 -10.97
C THR A 503 -3.36 9.76 -11.49
N PRO A 504 -4.54 9.89 -12.14
CA PRO A 504 -4.97 11.18 -12.70
C PRO A 504 -5.16 12.25 -11.62
N ASP A 505 -5.73 11.88 -10.48
CA ASP A 505 -5.99 12.80 -9.37
C ASP A 505 -4.70 13.24 -8.68
N LEU A 506 -3.76 12.31 -8.48
CA LEU A 506 -2.44 12.60 -7.93
C LEU A 506 -1.64 13.56 -8.83
N LEU A 507 -1.66 13.34 -10.15
CA LEU A 507 -1.00 14.21 -11.11
C LEU A 507 -1.66 15.60 -11.14
N LYS A 508 -2.99 15.67 -11.11
CA LYS A 508 -3.73 16.93 -11.06
C LYS A 508 -3.37 17.74 -9.81
N ALA A 509 -3.40 17.12 -8.63
CA ALA A 509 -3.04 17.77 -7.38
C ALA A 509 -1.59 18.28 -7.39
N TRP A 510 -0.66 17.51 -7.97
CA TRP A 510 0.73 17.91 -8.12
C TRP A 510 0.90 19.13 -9.03
N ALA A 511 0.20 19.18 -10.16
CA ALA A 511 0.21 20.33 -11.06
C ALA A 511 -0.44 21.58 -10.44
N GLU A 512 -1.48 21.42 -9.62
CA GLU A 512 -2.09 22.52 -8.86
C GLU A 512 -1.17 23.07 -7.78
N ALA A 513 -0.40 22.19 -7.11
CA ALA A 513 0.54 22.56 -6.07
C ALA A 513 1.86 23.15 -6.61
N ASN A 514 2.26 22.77 -7.81
CA ASN A 514 3.53 23.17 -8.40
C ASN A 514 3.34 23.73 -9.82
N SER A 515 3.42 25.07 -9.94
CA SER A 515 3.20 25.78 -11.21
C SER A 515 4.21 25.48 -12.31
N ALA A 516 5.36 24.88 -11.97
CA ALA A 516 6.34 24.42 -12.95
C ALA A 516 5.90 23.13 -13.68
N ILE A 517 4.86 22.46 -13.19
CA ILE A 517 4.38 21.18 -13.71
C ILE A 517 3.18 21.40 -14.64
N ARG A 518 3.16 20.63 -15.73
CA ARG A 518 2.05 20.46 -16.67
C ARG A 518 1.70 19.00 -16.72
N VAL A 519 0.41 18.71 -16.64
CA VAL A 519 -0.14 17.36 -16.73
C VAL A 519 -1.14 17.30 -17.88
N ILE A 520 -1.01 16.26 -18.69
CA ILE A 520 -1.92 15.95 -19.78
C ILE A 520 -2.53 14.60 -19.43
N SER A 521 -3.84 14.53 -19.20
CA SER A 521 -4.55 13.29 -18.88
C SER A 521 -5.65 13.06 -19.91
N GLU A 522 -5.55 11.95 -20.65
CA GLU A 522 -6.44 11.63 -21.77
C GLU A 522 -6.94 10.18 -21.67
N ARG A 523 -8.20 9.92 -22.07
CA ARG A 523 -8.78 8.56 -22.14
C ARG A 523 -8.97 8.14 -23.59
N HIS A 524 -8.26 7.12 -24.01
CA HIS A 524 -8.28 6.55 -25.36
C HIS A 524 -8.90 5.15 -25.41
N GLY A 525 -9.03 4.48 -24.25
CA GLY A 525 -9.52 3.10 -24.16
C GLY A 525 -8.49 2.08 -24.66
N ASP A 526 -7.21 2.42 -24.61
CA ASP A 526 -6.14 1.55 -25.11
C ASP A 526 -5.97 0.32 -24.19
N PRO A 527 -5.78 -0.88 -24.76
CA PRO A 527 -5.68 -2.11 -23.98
C PRO A 527 -4.36 -2.17 -23.19
N ARG A 528 -4.35 -2.93 -22.08
CA ARG A 528 -3.10 -3.23 -21.36
C ARG A 528 -2.27 -4.22 -22.15
N PHE A 529 -1.17 -3.74 -22.73
CA PHE A 529 -0.30 -4.56 -23.58
C PHE A 529 0.68 -5.47 -22.79
N GLY A 530 0.91 -5.23 -21.50
CA GLY A 530 1.90 -5.97 -20.70
C GLY A 530 3.35 -5.83 -21.22
N SER A 531 4.27 -6.66 -20.72
CA SER A 531 5.70 -6.65 -21.10
C SER A 531 5.99 -7.41 -22.40
N ILE A 532 5.26 -7.10 -23.47
CA ILE A 532 5.42 -7.75 -24.79
C ILE A 532 6.04 -6.80 -25.83
N ARG A 533 6.81 -7.36 -26.76
CA ARG A 533 7.27 -6.62 -27.96
C ARG A 533 6.12 -6.54 -28.97
N SER A 534 5.40 -5.44 -28.97
CA SER A 534 4.25 -5.18 -29.85
C SER A 534 4.41 -3.85 -30.57
N LEU A 535 4.27 -3.85 -31.89
CA LEU A 535 4.32 -2.63 -32.70
C LEU A 535 3.10 -1.72 -32.46
N ILE A 536 1.97 -2.31 -32.07
CA ILE A 536 0.79 -1.54 -31.68
C ILE A 536 1.09 -0.77 -30.39
N ARG A 537 1.74 -1.44 -29.42
CA ARG A 537 2.18 -0.80 -28.18
C ARG A 537 3.18 0.33 -28.46
N THR A 538 4.19 0.12 -29.31
CA THR A 538 5.19 1.16 -29.61
C THR A 538 4.60 2.33 -30.38
N ALA A 539 3.62 2.10 -31.27
CA ALA A 539 2.89 3.19 -31.92
C ALA A 539 2.09 4.04 -30.92
N ALA A 540 1.44 3.41 -29.95
CA ALA A 540 0.74 4.11 -28.87
C ALA A 540 1.73 4.92 -28.00
N LEU A 541 2.80 4.30 -27.52
CA LEU A 541 3.84 4.97 -26.72
C LEU A 541 4.48 6.15 -27.50
N ALA A 542 4.74 5.99 -28.80
CA ALA A 542 5.22 7.06 -29.65
C ALA A 542 4.25 8.24 -29.71
N SER A 543 2.94 7.97 -29.82
CA SER A 543 1.90 9.01 -29.79
C SER A 543 1.94 9.80 -28.47
N TYR A 544 1.99 9.10 -27.33
CA TYR A 544 2.02 9.73 -26.00
C TYR A 544 3.30 10.56 -25.77
N ARG A 545 4.47 10.06 -26.20
CA ARG A 545 5.73 10.81 -26.12
C ARG A 545 5.73 12.02 -27.06
N ASN A 546 5.14 11.91 -28.24
CA ASN A 546 4.94 13.04 -29.13
C ASN A 546 3.99 14.07 -28.52
N ARG A 547 2.98 13.64 -27.77
CA ARG A 547 2.08 14.55 -27.04
C ARG A 547 2.82 15.37 -25.98
N CYS A 548 3.70 14.74 -25.20
CA CYS A 548 4.61 15.45 -24.29
C CYS A 548 5.47 16.45 -25.07
N ARG A 549 6.12 15.99 -26.13
CA ARG A 549 6.98 16.82 -26.98
C ARG A 549 6.25 18.06 -27.51
N ASP A 550 5.03 17.92 -28.00
CA ASP A 550 4.29 19.04 -28.58
C ASP A 550 4.01 20.13 -27.53
N VAL A 551 3.71 19.75 -26.28
CA VAL A 551 3.55 20.71 -25.18
C VAL A 551 4.89 21.35 -24.80
N ILE A 552 5.97 20.56 -24.73
CA ILE A 552 7.32 21.09 -24.47
C ILE A 552 7.71 22.11 -25.53
N LEU A 553 7.48 21.83 -26.81
CA LEU A 553 7.82 22.75 -27.89
C LEU A 553 6.90 23.97 -27.96
N ALA A 554 5.67 23.88 -27.43
CA ALA A 554 4.75 25.00 -27.36
C ALA A 554 5.07 25.96 -26.20
N GLU A 555 5.44 25.43 -25.03
CA GLU A 555 5.57 26.22 -23.80
C GLU A 555 7.02 26.42 -23.33
N PHE A 556 7.92 25.47 -23.61
CA PHE A 556 9.25 25.37 -22.99
C PHE A 556 10.38 25.15 -24.01
N ALA A 557 10.18 25.54 -25.28
CA ALA A 557 11.15 25.33 -26.35
C ALA A 557 12.50 26.07 -26.14
N ASP A 558 12.53 27.06 -25.25
CA ASP A 558 13.73 27.84 -24.92
C ASP A 558 14.57 27.20 -23.81
N ASP A 559 14.13 26.10 -23.19
CA ASP A 559 14.95 25.34 -22.26
C ASP A 559 16.14 24.70 -22.99
N ASP A 560 17.26 24.51 -22.27
CA ASP A 560 18.51 24.02 -22.87
C ASP A 560 18.46 22.50 -23.12
N TYR A 561 17.80 21.76 -22.23
CA TYR A 561 17.78 20.30 -22.21
C TYR A 561 16.40 19.72 -21.88
N VAL A 562 16.21 18.46 -22.27
CA VAL A 562 15.02 17.67 -21.91
C VAL A 562 15.47 16.37 -21.27
N ILE A 563 14.91 16.05 -20.11
CA ILE A 563 15.09 14.76 -19.43
C ILE A 563 13.80 13.97 -19.61
N VAL A 564 13.87 12.86 -20.33
CA VAL A 564 12.75 11.93 -20.50
C VAL A 564 12.90 10.82 -19.47
N VAL A 565 11.86 10.55 -18.68
CA VAL A 565 11.87 9.58 -17.58
C VAL A 565 10.64 8.70 -17.59
N ASP A 566 10.81 7.40 -17.31
CA ASP A 566 9.71 6.48 -17.04
C ASP A 566 9.15 6.72 -15.63
N MET A 567 7.82 6.77 -15.52
CA MET A 567 7.16 7.16 -14.26
C MET A 567 6.99 5.99 -13.27
N ASP A 568 7.29 4.76 -13.69
CA ASP A 568 7.16 3.52 -12.91
C ASP A 568 8.49 3.04 -12.29
N LEU A 569 9.51 3.90 -12.25
CA LEU A 569 10.84 3.61 -11.69
C LEU A 569 10.83 3.55 -10.16
N GLU A 570 10.39 2.43 -9.58
CA GLU A 570 10.29 2.21 -8.13
C GLU A 570 11.62 2.49 -7.40
N GLY A 571 12.75 2.03 -7.95
CA GLY A 571 14.08 2.22 -7.37
C GLY A 571 14.74 3.58 -7.66
N GLY A 572 14.16 4.40 -8.55
CA GLY A 572 14.65 5.75 -8.86
C GLY A 572 15.92 5.80 -9.72
N TRP A 573 16.62 6.94 -9.65
CA TRP A 573 17.81 7.24 -10.46
C TRP A 573 18.91 7.95 -9.66
N SER A 574 20.15 7.75 -10.05
CA SER A 574 21.30 8.45 -9.45
C SER A 574 21.38 9.90 -9.92
N GLU A 575 21.27 10.84 -8.98
CA GLU A 575 21.41 12.27 -9.23
C GLU A 575 22.87 12.62 -9.56
N ASP A 576 23.84 11.97 -8.90
CA ASP A 576 25.26 12.11 -9.25
C ASP A 576 25.54 11.57 -10.66
N GLY A 577 24.84 10.51 -11.05
CA GLY A 577 24.90 9.94 -12.39
C GLY A 577 24.43 10.90 -13.49
N ILE A 578 23.34 11.60 -13.23
CA ILE A 578 22.84 12.65 -14.14
C ILE A 578 23.80 13.84 -14.14
N ALA A 579 24.27 14.29 -12.99
CA ALA A 579 25.29 15.34 -12.92
C ALA A 579 26.55 14.95 -13.71
N HIS A 580 27.00 13.68 -13.62
CA HIS A 580 28.11 13.18 -14.42
C HIS A 580 27.87 13.36 -15.93
N THR A 581 26.66 13.14 -16.44
CA THR A 581 26.28 13.42 -17.84
C THR A 581 26.51 14.89 -18.21
N PHE A 582 26.02 15.83 -17.40
CA PHE A 582 26.22 17.27 -17.62
C PHE A 582 27.69 17.69 -17.47
N GLY A 583 28.48 16.91 -16.74
CA GLY A 583 29.93 17.07 -16.66
C GLY A 583 30.61 16.86 -18.01
N HIS A 584 30.10 16.01 -18.90
CA HIS A 584 30.71 15.77 -20.21
C HIS A 584 30.42 16.88 -21.23
N ASP A 585 31.30 16.98 -22.20
CA ASP A 585 31.18 17.89 -23.34
C ASP A 585 30.69 17.13 -24.58
N GLN A 586 30.06 17.84 -25.51
CA GLN A 586 29.78 17.34 -26.88
C GLN A 586 28.99 16.02 -26.94
N TRP A 587 27.73 16.03 -26.50
CA TRP A 587 26.76 14.95 -26.69
C TRP A 587 25.44 15.50 -27.22
N ASP A 588 24.68 14.65 -27.90
CA ASP A 588 23.33 14.96 -28.39
C ASP A 588 22.27 14.29 -27.49
N PHE A 589 22.56 13.05 -27.08
CA PHE A 589 21.73 12.27 -26.17
C PHE A 589 22.58 11.36 -25.29
N VAL A 590 22.17 11.19 -24.03
CA VAL A 590 22.76 10.25 -23.08
C VAL A 590 21.67 9.46 -22.35
N GLY A 591 21.62 8.15 -22.59
CA GLY A 591 20.74 7.22 -21.90
C GLY A 591 21.36 6.61 -20.64
N SER A 592 20.52 5.99 -19.82
CA SER A 592 20.89 5.46 -18.51
C SER A 592 21.30 4.00 -18.55
N TYR A 593 22.11 3.62 -17.56
CA TYR A 593 22.34 2.22 -17.23
C TYR A 593 21.21 1.72 -16.32
N GLY A 594 20.09 1.32 -16.95
CA GLY A 594 18.91 0.79 -16.26
C GLY A 594 19.09 -0.65 -15.80
N LEU A 595 18.86 -0.93 -14.52
CA LEU A 595 19.14 -2.22 -13.88
C LEU A 595 17.90 -2.84 -13.23
N ARG A 596 17.84 -4.18 -13.25
CA ARG A 596 16.92 -5.00 -12.44
C ARG A 596 17.66 -6.04 -11.61
N HIS A 597 17.23 -6.20 -10.36
CA HIS A 597 17.59 -7.32 -9.51
C HIS A 597 16.48 -8.38 -9.57
N ASP A 598 16.73 -9.53 -10.22
CA ASP A 598 15.73 -10.61 -10.29
C ASP A 598 15.52 -11.27 -8.91
N SER A 599 14.28 -11.28 -8.41
CA SER A 599 13.85 -11.82 -7.11
C SER A 599 13.67 -13.35 -7.06
N ALA A 600 13.87 -14.07 -8.18
CA ALA A 600 13.34 -15.44 -8.34
C ALA A 600 14.05 -16.59 -7.56
N ASN A 601 15.01 -16.35 -6.66
CA ASN A 601 15.58 -17.43 -5.81
C ASN A 601 16.41 -16.87 -4.63
N PRO A 602 15.90 -16.92 -3.39
CA PRO A 602 16.57 -16.33 -2.19
C PRO A 602 17.91 -16.98 -1.79
N ARG A 603 18.38 -18.01 -2.51
CA ARG A 603 19.51 -18.86 -2.08
C ARG A 603 20.84 -18.61 -2.80
N SER A 604 20.92 -17.70 -3.78
CA SER A 604 22.16 -17.42 -4.53
C SER A 604 22.85 -16.15 -4.03
N ARG A 605 24.10 -16.27 -3.56
CA ARG A 605 24.92 -15.16 -3.03
C ARG A 605 25.64 -14.33 -4.12
N ASP A 606 25.62 -14.76 -5.38
CA ASP A 606 26.37 -14.14 -6.48
C ASP A 606 25.44 -13.60 -7.60
N ARG A 607 24.51 -12.69 -7.27
CA ARG A 607 23.61 -12.10 -8.27
C ARG A 607 24.11 -10.73 -8.70
N LYS A 608 24.62 -10.64 -9.94
CA LYS A 608 24.89 -9.36 -10.61
C LYS A 608 23.58 -8.74 -11.13
N PRO A 609 23.36 -7.42 -10.95
CA PRO A 609 22.25 -6.74 -11.60
C PRO A 609 22.37 -6.87 -13.13
N THR A 610 21.24 -7.03 -13.81
CA THR A 610 21.19 -7.18 -15.27
C THR A 610 20.65 -5.90 -15.90
N HIS A 611 21.24 -5.48 -17.03
CA HIS A 611 20.73 -4.36 -17.79
C HIS A 611 19.34 -4.67 -18.35
N LEU A 612 18.38 -3.77 -18.10
CA LEU A 612 17.06 -3.80 -18.71
C LEU A 612 17.04 -3.01 -20.02
N ASP A 613 15.91 -3.08 -20.72
CA ASP A 613 15.65 -2.31 -21.94
C ASP A 613 16.56 -2.68 -23.13
N THR A 614 16.79 -3.99 -23.28
CA THR A 614 17.56 -4.55 -24.40
C THR A 614 16.92 -4.30 -25.78
N TRP A 615 15.63 -3.95 -25.81
CA TRP A 615 14.93 -3.63 -27.05
C TRP A 615 15.18 -2.19 -27.52
N ALA A 616 15.50 -1.22 -26.64
CA ALA A 616 15.95 0.10 -27.07
C ALA A 616 17.46 0.15 -27.38
N TYR A 617 18.24 -0.79 -26.85
CA TYR A 617 19.70 -0.80 -26.99
C TYR A 617 20.16 -1.20 -28.40
N ARG A 618 21.00 -0.38 -29.04
CA ARG A 618 21.64 -0.63 -30.34
C ARG A 618 23.13 -0.30 -30.27
N ILE A 619 23.96 -1.28 -30.63
CA ILE A 619 25.41 -1.11 -30.73
C ILE A 619 25.73 -0.39 -32.06
N PRO A 620 26.71 0.54 -32.11
CA PRO A 620 27.11 1.15 -33.37
C PRO A 620 27.49 0.10 -34.42
N GLY A 621 26.88 0.21 -35.60
CA GLY A 621 27.07 -0.73 -36.71
C GLY A 621 25.93 -1.74 -36.89
N THR A 622 24.98 -1.83 -35.95
CA THR A 622 23.80 -2.70 -36.10
C THR A 622 22.50 -2.04 -35.65
N GLU A 623 21.44 -2.25 -36.43
CA GLU A 623 20.06 -1.87 -36.09
C GLU A 623 19.32 -2.98 -35.31
N ASP A 624 20.00 -4.08 -34.98
CA ASP A 624 19.42 -5.17 -34.19
C ASP A 624 19.47 -4.86 -32.67
N PRO A 625 18.43 -5.25 -31.91
CA PRO A 625 18.42 -5.08 -30.46
C PRO A 625 19.51 -5.92 -29.79
N LEU A 626 20.01 -5.43 -28.65
CA LEU A 626 21.00 -6.15 -27.85
C LEU A 626 20.44 -7.53 -27.43
N PRO A 627 21.13 -8.64 -27.76
CA PRO A 627 20.70 -9.96 -27.30
C PRO A 627 20.70 -10.05 -25.77
N VAL A 628 19.69 -10.71 -25.21
CA VAL A 628 19.53 -10.84 -23.73
C VAL A 628 20.78 -11.42 -23.05
N GLN A 629 21.48 -12.35 -23.71
CA GLN A 629 22.72 -12.92 -23.13
C GLN A 629 23.84 -11.87 -23.05
N GLN A 630 24.01 -11.05 -24.09
CA GLN A 630 24.99 -9.97 -24.07
C GLN A 630 24.62 -8.90 -23.04
N ALA A 631 23.32 -8.65 -22.82
CA ALA A 631 22.86 -7.74 -21.77
C ALA A 631 23.18 -8.24 -20.35
N LYS A 632 23.18 -9.55 -20.12
CA LYS A 632 23.62 -10.16 -18.84
C LYS A 632 25.13 -10.08 -18.64
N GLU A 633 25.88 -10.02 -19.72
CA GLU A 633 27.34 -9.91 -19.72
C GLU A 633 27.81 -8.44 -19.63
N LEU A 634 26.90 -7.48 -19.83
CA LEU A 634 27.17 -6.05 -19.76
C LEU A 634 27.55 -5.66 -18.32
N SER A 635 28.85 -5.58 -18.05
CA SER A 635 29.42 -5.35 -16.72
C SER A 635 29.98 -3.93 -16.61
N LEU A 636 29.12 -2.92 -16.80
CA LEU A 636 29.50 -1.51 -16.69
C LEU A 636 29.61 -1.09 -15.22
N GLN A 637 30.56 -0.20 -14.92
CA GLN A 637 30.81 0.32 -13.58
C GLN A 637 30.63 1.83 -13.53
N ARG A 638 30.23 2.34 -12.36
CA ARG A 638 30.23 3.79 -12.10
C ARG A 638 31.64 4.34 -12.34
N GLY A 639 31.73 5.47 -13.03
CA GLY A 639 33.00 6.10 -13.40
C GLY A 639 33.59 5.62 -14.72
N ASP A 640 33.02 4.61 -15.38
CA ASP A 640 33.41 4.23 -16.74
C ASP A 640 33.09 5.37 -17.74
N HIS A 641 33.80 5.39 -18.86
CA HIS A 641 33.56 6.34 -19.95
C HIS A 641 32.17 6.14 -20.58
N LEU A 642 31.63 7.24 -21.13
CA LEU A 642 30.43 7.20 -21.97
C LEU A 642 30.59 6.17 -23.10
N GLN A 643 29.63 5.26 -23.22
CA GLN A 643 29.65 4.19 -24.22
C GLN A 643 28.89 4.65 -25.47
N PRO A 644 29.51 4.69 -26.66
CA PRO A 644 28.80 5.09 -27.88
C PRO A 644 27.75 4.06 -28.24
N VAL A 645 26.55 4.53 -28.57
CA VAL A 645 25.42 3.69 -28.97
C VAL A 645 24.73 4.27 -30.20
N TRP A 646 24.03 3.44 -30.96
CA TRP A 646 23.03 3.94 -31.90
C TRP A 646 21.69 4.22 -31.20
N SER A 647 21.38 3.54 -30.10
CA SER A 647 20.21 3.83 -29.29
C SER A 647 20.37 3.17 -27.93
N CYS A 648 19.85 3.80 -26.89
CA CYS A 648 19.57 3.21 -25.57
C CYS A 648 18.54 4.11 -24.89
N PHE A 649 17.92 3.66 -23.80
CA PHE A 649 17.10 4.54 -22.98
C PHE A 649 17.27 4.18 -21.50
N GLY A 650 16.88 2.97 -21.10
CA GLY A 650 17.17 2.46 -19.76
C GLY A 650 16.45 3.22 -18.64
N GLY A 651 15.23 3.68 -18.93
CA GLY A 651 14.32 4.33 -17.97
C GLY A 651 14.48 5.84 -17.84
N LEU A 652 15.65 6.39 -18.16
CA LEU A 652 15.87 7.84 -18.16
C LEU A 652 16.87 8.24 -19.24
N GLY A 653 16.57 9.30 -19.98
CA GLY A 653 17.41 9.82 -21.06
C GLY A 653 17.52 11.33 -21.03
N VAL A 654 18.73 11.86 -21.25
CA VAL A 654 19.01 13.29 -21.30
C VAL A 654 19.27 13.69 -22.75
N TYR A 655 18.52 14.66 -23.25
CA TYR A 655 18.60 15.19 -24.62
C TYR A 655 18.95 16.67 -24.58
N ARG A 656 19.70 17.14 -25.58
CA ARG A 656 19.68 18.57 -25.92
C ARG A 656 18.30 18.94 -26.44
N MET A 657 17.77 20.11 -26.09
CA MET A 657 16.45 20.56 -26.57
C MET A 657 16.37 20.57 -28.12
N GLU A 658 17.47 20.92 -28.79
CA GLU A 658 17.57 20.90 -30.25
C GLU A 658 17.31 19.51 -30.87
N CYS A 659 17.63 18.42 -30.15
CA CYS A 659 17.30 17.07 -30.60
C CYS A 659 15.78 16.84 -30.54
N LEU A 660 15.11 17.30 -29.48
CA LEU A 660 13.66 17.20 -29.37
C LEU A 660 12.95 18.01 -30.47
N LYS A 661 13.45 19.20 -30.79
CA LYS A 661 12.93 20.03 -31.90
C LYS A 661 13.07 19.35 -33.26
N ALA A 662 14.19 18.66 -33.50
CA ALA A 662 14.55 18.15 -34.82
C ALA A 662 13.67 17.02 -35.36
N THR A 663 13.08 16.19 -34.51
CA THR A 663 12.34 15.01 -34.97
C THR A 663 11.26 14.52 -33.99
N THR A 664 10.49 13.50 -34.36
CA THR A 664 9.39 12.90 -33.60
C THR A 664 9.61 11.41 -33.35
N TYR A 665 8.94 10.86 -32.33
CA TYR A 665 8.89 9.42 -32.07
C TYR A 665 8.06 8.71 -33.15
N GLY A 666 8.29 7.42 -33.36
CA GLY A 666 7.51 6.59 -34.31
C GLY A 666 7.37 5.14 -33.86
N GLY A 667 6.36 4.44 -34.37
CA GLY A 667 5.97 3.10 -33.91
C GLY A 667 6.55 1.91 -34.70
N ASP A 668 7.35 2.16 -35.73
CA ASP A 668 7.86 1.11 -36.64
C ASP A 668 8.88 0.16 -35.99
N ASP A 669 9.39 0.53 -34.82
CA ASP A 669 10.20 -0.27 -33.88
C ASP A 669 9.90 0.26 -32.46
N CYS A 670 10.72 -0.06 -31.46
CA CYS A 670 10.77 0.69 -30.20
C CYS A 670 10.88 2.19 -30.50
N GLU A 671 10.04 2.99 -29.86
CA GLU A 671 9.83 4.40 -30.18
C GLU A 671 11.09 5.24 -30.00
N HIS A 672 11.92 4.90 -29.00
CA HIS A 672 13.23 5.51 -28.80
C HIS A 672 14.20 5.19 -29.93
N VAL A 673 14.18 3.96 -30.48
CA VAL A 673 15.06 3.56 -31.59
C VAL A 673 14.71 4.35 -32.84
N VAL A 674 13.43 4.52 -33.14
CA VAL A 674 12.96 5.33 -34.27
C VAL A 674 13.38 6.79 -34.09
N PHE A 675 13.19 7.35 -32.90
CA PHE A 675 13.61 8.71 -32.57
C PHE A 675 15.13 8.91 -32.77
N HIS A 676 15.94 8.02 -32.21
CA HIS A 676 17.40 8.07 -32.33
C HIS A 676 17.89 7.87 -33.77
N ARG A 677 17.23 7.00 -34.55
CA ARG A 677 17.57 6.82 -35.98
C ARG A 677 17.39 8.11 -36.75
N ARG A 678 16.24 8.77 -36.59
CA ARG A 678 15.95 10.06 -37.22
C ARG A 678 16.91 11.16 -36.78
N LEU A 679 17.31 11.19 -35.50
CA LEU A 679 18.36 12.09 -35.02
C LEU A 679 19.69 11.88 -35.77
N ARG A 680 20.13 10.63 -35.91
CA ARG A 680 21.36 10.29 -36.65
C ARG A 680 21.28 10.73 -38.11
N ASP A 681 20.13 10.50 -38.76
CA ASP A 681 19.88 10.92 -40.16
C ASP A 681 19.95 12.45 -40.33
N LEU A 682 19.61 13.20 -39.29
CA LEU A 682 19.70 14.67 -39.24
C LEU A 682 21.07 15.19 -38.77
N GLY A 683 22.04 14.30 -38.53
CA GLY A 683 23.41 14.66 -38.14
C GLY A 683 23.66 14.74 -36.62
N PHE A 684 22.66 14.45 -35.78
CA PHE A 684 22.84 14.27 -34.34
C PHE A 684 23.31 12.84 -34.04
N ASN A 685 24.61 12.61 -34.11
CA ASN A 685 25.21 11.27 -34.05
C ASN A 685 26.01 11.00 -32.76
N ARG A 686 25.99 11.91 -31.78
CA ARG A 686 26.72 11.77 -30.51
C ARG A 686 25.80 11.23 -29.42
N LEU A 687 25.41 9.97 -29.60
CA LEU A 687 24.52 9.22 -28.71
C LEU A 687 25.33 8.29 -27.82
N TYR A 688 25.10 8.36 -26.51
CA TYR A 688 25.84 7.56 -25.53
C TYR A 688 24.93 6.89 -24.51
N LEU A 689 25.43 5.81 -23.90
CA LEU A 689 25.00 5.36 -22.58
C LEU A 689 26.01 5.85 -21.55
N ASN A 690 25.55 6.37 -20.41
CA ASN A 690 26.41 6.73 -19.28
C ASN A 690 26.35 5.65 -18.19
N PRO A 691 27.44 4.88 -17.97
CA PRO A 691 27.52 3.88 -16.90
C PRO A 691 27.26 4.42 -15.50
N SER A 692 27.55 5.71 -15.27
CA SER A 692 27.30 6.39 -14.00
C SER A 692 25.85 6.86 -13.84
N GLN A 693 25.09 7.05 -14.92
CA GLN A 693 23.67 7.44 -14.89
C GLN A 693 22.82 6.19 -14.64
N ILE A 694 22.85 5.70 -13.40
CA ILE A 694 22.22 4.44 -13.01
C ILE A 694 20.74 4.66 -12.69
N VAL A 695 19.90 3.77 -13.19
CA VAL A 695 18.45 3.74 -12.94
C VAL A 695 18.06 2.37 -12.40
N LEU A 696 17.17 2.33 -11.41
CA LEU A 696 16.63 1.10 -10.83
C LEU A 696 15.13 0.98 -11.08
N TYR A 697 14.74 -0.06 -11.83
CA TYR A 697 13.33 -0.37 -12.06
C TYR A 697 12.62 -0.92 -10.82
N LYS A 698 13.39 -1.47 -9.86
CA LYS A 698 12.90 -1.96 -8.57
C LYS A 698 13.84 -1.52 -7.46
N ALA A 699 13.29 -1.17 -6.30
CA ALA A 699 14.09 -0.84 -5.13
C ALA A 699 15.00 -2.02 -4.74
N LEU A 700 16.21 -1.72 -4.26
CA LEU A 700 17.09 -2.74 -3.72
C LEU A 700 16.47 -3.31 -2.45
N ALA A 701 16.38 -4.64 -2.35
CA ALA A 701 16.15 -5.28 -1.07
C ALA A 701 17.32 -4.88 -0.16
N THR A 702 17.05 -4.19 0.95
CA THR A 702 18.08 -3.69 1.88
C THR A 702 18.99 -4.83 2.31
N THR A 703 20.18 -4.91 1.72
CA THR A 703 21.24 -5.80 2.13
C THR A 703 21.91 -5.18 3.35
N ARG A 704 21.93 -5.93 4.46
CA ARG A 704 22.74 -5.62 5.65
C ARG A 704 24.14 -5.19 5.21
N SER A 705 24.58 -3.97 5.52
CA SER A 705 25.93 -3.55 5.18
C SER A 705 26.92 -4.42 5.95
N SER A 706 27.93 -4.89 5.23
CA SER A 706 29.00 -5.77 5.70
C SER A 706 30.01 -5.06 6.62
N THR A 707 29.73 -3.84 7.07
CA THR A 707 30.64 -3.03 7.89
C THR A 707 30.53 -3.28 9.39
N ASP A 708 29.51 -3.98 9.88
CA ASP A 708 29.35 -4.29 11.33
C ASP A 708 30.07 -5.57 11.80
N ARG A 709 31.09 -6.05 11.07
CA ARG A 709 31.94 -7.19 11.52
C ARG A 709 33.33 -6.81 12.01
N LEU A 710 33.63 -5.51 12.09
CA LEU A 710 34.89 -5.04 12.65
C LEU A 710 34.65 -3.82 13.55
N ARG A 711 34.00 -4.05 14.70
CA ARG A 711 34.23 -3.34 15.96
C ARG A 711 33.64 -4.10 17.13
#